data_AF-A0A7H1ALD3-F1
#
_entry.id   AF-A0A7H1ALD3-F1
#
_cell.length_a   1.000
_cell.length_b   1.000
_cell.length_c   1.000
_cell.angle_alpha   90.00
_cell.angle_beta   90.00
_cell.angle_gamma   90.00
#
_symmetry.space_group_name_H-M   'P 1'
#
loop_
_entity.id
_entity.type
_entity.pdbx_description
1 polymer ?
#
loop_
_entity_poly.entity_id
_entity_poly.type
_entity_poly.pdbx_seq_one_letter_code
_entity_poly.pdbx_strand_id
1 'polypeptide(L)'
;MSTYNLQSVFRPQSVAVIGGSPRDRSAGRAVMRNLRGAGFAGKVAWVNPRHAEIDGTRTVKRLKDLDWVPELVVVTAPASIVPQVIADAAALGVAAAIILTAHLGEGPGSLAAQVEASARAKGLRILGPHCLGVIAPHARLNASIAAHVPQAGDLALISESSAIAAALVEWGVARSVGFSAVVSLGDTMDVDFGDLLDYFATDYRTRAILLYVEQIKDARKFMSAARAAARSKPVMVVKSGRAERIMPGNDTHVQALARADDVYGAAFNRAGLLRVSALDELFTAAETLGRLGAFPGRRLAILSNGGGVGRLAVDQLSALRGTLAGLSDSTVKQLDAVLPRGWSRSNPVDIVVDADGDRYAAAIEALLADNENDALLVVNVPTAFTSSADAAQALTRTLGLRPRHQRDKPVFAVWLGNDERATATLNAARVPTYPTEAEAVRGFQHLVRYRDAQSALMETPPSLPQDFVVDAGAARAIVEAALAAGQRWLDPLATHALLKAYGIPSAPVLHARDAHEAMDLAQPLLEQGASVALKILSPDIPHKSEVDGVRLNLSTLAAVQAAAISILSRARELRPDARIDGLLVQPTIVRPKARELIAGIADDATFGPVIVFGRGGTAVEVINDKALALPPLDLRLAHELIGRTRVSRILKPYSDFPAADERAVALVLVKLAQLAADIPEIRTLDINPLLADREGILALDARVAVAPSRILHKGRGHPRFAVFPYPKEWERELVLSDGSTAFVRPVRPEDDALFRAFFARVSDEDLRLRFFQSVKHFSHEFIARLTQLDYARSIALVALDPRSGEMLGAVRLHADADYHSGEYGILIRSDLKGHGIGWRLMTIMIEYAKWLGLDTVEGQVLRENSTMIAMCQSLGFTTRLDPDDSTVMMVSLPVQQVASTLLA
;
A
#
# COMPACT_ATOMS: atom_id res chain seq x y z
N MET A 1 4.29 -20.55 4.29
CA MET A 1 4.02 -19.17 4.77
C MET A 1 5.32 -18.42 5.00
N SER A 2 5.39 -17.11 4.74
CA SER A 2 6.55 -16.25 5.10
C SER A 2 6.87 -16.24 6.59
N THR A 3 5.92 -16.72 7.41
CA THR A 3 5.98 -16.75 8.86
C THR A 3 6.57 -18.04 9.42
N TYR A 4 7.09 -18.93 8.57
CA TYR A 4 7.78 -20.15 9.01
C TYR A 4 8.86 -19.81 10.06
N ASN A 5 8.87 -20.56 11.16
CA ASN A 5 9.71 -20.36 12.35
C ASN A 5 9.64 -18.97 13.03
N LEU A 6 8.87 -18.00 12.54
CA LEU A 6 8.70 -16.70 13.22
C LEU A 6 8.02 -16.84 14.57
N GLN A 7 7.20 -17.87 14.77
CA GLN A 7 6.61 -18.14 16.08
C GLN A 7 7.70 -18.35 17.15
N SER A 8 8.85 -18.93 16.81
CA SER A 8 9.99 -19.10 17.73
C SER A 8 10.68 -17.78 18.08
N VAL A 9 10.48 -16.71 17.32
CA VAL A 9 10.95 -15.36 17.66
C VAL A 9 10.10 -14.75 18.79
N PHE A 10 8.78 -15.00 18.78
CA PHE A 10 7.83 -14.35 19.69
C PHE A 10 7.39 -15.21 20.87
N ARG A 11 7.36 -16.54 20.69
CA ARG A 11 6.86 -17.51 21.67
C ARG A 11 7.77 -18.75 21.74
N PRO A 12 9.09 -18.60 21.90
CA PRO A 12 9.98 -19.74 22.06
C PRO A 12 9.70 -20.47 23.38
N GLN A 13 9.90 -21.78 23.39
CA GLN A 13 9.94 -22.58 24.62
C GLN A 13 11.32 -22.59 25.27
N SER A 14 12.35 -22.16 24.53
CA SER A 14 13.72 -22.21 25.01
C SER A 14 14.63 -21.19 24.30
N VAL A 15 15.52 -20.56 25.07
CA VAL A 15 16.38 -19.45 24.60
C VAL A 15 17.83 -19.67 25.03
N ALA A 16 18.78 -19.61 24.09
CA ALA A 16 20.21 -19.57 24.42
C ALA A 16 20.81 -18.20 24.09
N VAL A 17 21.49 -17.58 25.06
CA VAL A 17 22.19 -16.30 24.84
C VAL A 17 23.66 -16.56 24.59
N ILE A 18 24.11 -16.15 23.41
CA ILE A 18 25.47 -16.40 22.91
C ILE A 18 26.30 -15.14 23.06
N GLY A 19 27.45 -15.28 23.72
CA GLY A 19 28.32 -14.16 24.07
C GLY A 19 28.08 -13.69 25.51
N GLY A 20 27.99 -12.38 25.71
CA GLY A 20 27.90 -11.77 27.04
C GLY A 20 29.23 -11.76 27.82
N SER A 21 29.21 -11.07 28.97
CA SER A 21 30.32 -10.99 29.91
C SER A 21 29.80 -10.55 31.29
N PRO A 22 30.55 -10.74 32.38
CA PRO A 22 30.13 -10.27 33.71
C PRO A 22 30.16 -8.73 33.86
N ARG A 23 30.60 -7.98 32.84
CA ARG A 23 30.64 -6.50 32.89
C ARG A 23 29.22 -5.92 32.98
N ASP A 24 29.05 -4.85 33.75
CA ASP A 24 27.74 -4.19 33.96
C ASP A 24 27.09 -3.71 32.66
N ARG A 25 27.87 -3.20 31.71
CA ARG A 25 27.38 -2.70 30.41
C ARG A 25 27.40 -3.77 29.30
N SER A 26 27.24 -5.04 29.65
CA SER A 26 27.22 -6.13 28.66
C SER A 26 25.81 -6.35 28.08
N ALA A 27 25.69 -6.33 26.73
CA ALA A 27 24.42 -6.57 26.04
C ALA A 27 23.81 -7.95 26.39
N GLY A 28 24.60 -9.02 26.38
CA GLY A 28 24.11 -10.34 26.77
C GLY A 28 23.59 -10.37 28.21
N ARG A 29 24.25 -9.66 29.13
CA ARG A 29 23.83 -9.57 30.54
C ARG A 29 22.49 -8.82 30.66
N ALA A 30 22.30 -7.76 29.88
CA ALA A 30 21.04 -7.04 29.80
C ALA A 30 19.90 -7.92 29.27
N VAL A 31 20.12 -8.67 28.18
CA VAL A 31 19.15 -9.65 27.66
C VAL A 31 18.77 -10.67 28.73
N MET A 32 19.74 -11.23 29.44
CA MET A 32 19.48 -12.25 30.44
C MET A 32 18.72 -11.72 31.66
N ARG A 33 19.05 -10.51 32.11
CA ARG A 33 18.28 -9.80 33.13
C ARG A 33 16.84 -9.56 32.66
N ASN A 34 16.66 -9.15 31.41
CA ASN A 34 15.35 -8.84 30.86
C ASN A 34 14.47 -10.09 30.69
N LEU A 35 15.03 -11.22 30.24
CA LEU A 35 14.33 -12.51 30.19
C LEU A 35 13.84 -12.95 31.58
N ARG A 36 14.70 -12.83 32.60
CA ARG A 36 14.35 -13.15 34.00
C ARG A 36 13.31 -12.18 34.55
N GLY A 37 13.50 -10.88 34.33
CA GLY A 37 12.59 -9.82 34.79
C GLY A 37 11.19 -9.91 34.17
N ALA A 38 11.09 -10.38 32.92
CA ALA A 38 9.80 -10.65 32.28
C ALA A 38 9.12 -11.93 32.80
N GLY A 39 9.83 -12.80 33.52
CA GLY A 39 9.31 -14.08 34.01
C GLY A 39 9.17 -15.13 32.89
N PHE A 40 10.13 -15.17 31.97
CA PHE A 40 10.13 -16.16 30.89
C PHE A 40 10.09 -17.57 31.46
N ALA A 41 9.11 -18.37 31.04
CA ALA A 41 8.85 -19.70 31.61
C ALA A 41 9.64 -20.83 30.93
N GLY A 42 10.26 -20.55 29.78
CA GLY A 42 11.04 -21.52 29.03
C GLY A 42 12.45 -21.73 29.59
N LYS A 43 13.16 -22.70 29.02
CA LYS A 43 14.57 -22.96 29.38
C LYS A 43 15.46 -21.82 28.91
N VAL A 44 16.43 -21.43 29.72
CA VAL A 44 17.39 -20.38 29.36
C VAL A 44 18.81 -20.80 29.68
N ALA A 45 19.73 -20.64 28.73
CA ALA A 45 21.14 -20.98 28.92
C ALA A 45 22.10 -19.92 28.35
N TRP A 46 23.33 -19.94 28.89
CA TRP A 46 24.45 -19.15 28.41
C TRP A 46 25.39 -19.99 27.55
N VAL A 47 25.81 -19.45 26.41
CA VAL A 47 26.88 -20.01 25.59
C VAL A 47 28.04 -19.01 25.53
N ASN A 48 29.12 -19.30 26.25
CA ASN A 48 30.30 -18.46 26.35
C ASN A 48 31.58 -19.29 26.50
N PRO A 49 32.54 -19.21 25.55
CA PRO A 49 33.77 -20.00 25.63
C PRO A 49 34.80 -19.47 26.64
N ARG A 50 34.66 -18.21 27.09
CA ARG A 50 35.68 -17.51 27.91
C ARG A 50 35.36 -17.53 29.41
N HIS A 51 34.09 -17.38 29.77
CA HIS A 51 33.66 -17.32 31.17
C HIS A 51 32.88 -18.58 31.51
N ALA A 52 33.32 -19.35 32.50
CA ALA A 52 32.62 -20.57 32.95
C ALA A 52 31.31 -20.27 33.71
N GLU A 53 31.17 -19.04 34.22
CA GLU A 53 30.01 -18.58 34.98
C GLU A 53 29.79 -17.07 34.75
N ILE A 54 28.52 -16.65 34.64
CA ILE A 54 28.10 -15.25 34.53
C ILE A 54 26.87 -15.07 35.44
N ASP A 55 26.91 -14.09 36.36
CA ASP A 55 25.83 -13.80 37.33
C ASP A 55 25.28 -15.06 38.03
N GLY A 56 26.16 -15.88 38.61
CA GLY A 56 25.74 -17.08 39.34
C GLY A 56 25.31 -18.25 38.44
N THR A 57 25.38 -18.10 37.12
CA THR A 57 24.84 -19.06 36.15
C THR A 57 25.96 -19.69 35.33
N ARG A 58 26.07 -21.02 35.39
CA ARG A 58 27.07 -21.77 34.62
C ARG A 58 26.83 -21.61 33.13
N THR A 59 27.91 -21.48 32.37
CA THR A 59 27.89 -21.38 30.91
C THR A 59 28.37 -22.69 30.28
N VAL A 60 27.98 -22.92 29.03
CA VAL A 60 28.60 -23.92 28.17
C VAL A 60 29.49 -23.24 27.12
N LYS A 61 30.52 -23.94 26.62
CA LYS A 61 31.48 -23.35 25.68
C LYS A 61 30.94 -23.24 24.25
N ARG A 62 30.16 -24.23 23.81
CA ARG A 62 29.57 -24.31 22.47
C ARG A 62 28.09 -24.63 22.54
N LEU A 63 27.35 -24.26 21.51
CA LEU A 63 25.90 -24.46 21.46
C LEU A 63 25.51 -25.95 21.55
N LYS A 64 26.28 -26.82 20.89
CA LYS A 64 26.10 -28.29 20.93
C LYS A 64 26.39 -28.95 22.28
N ASP A 65 27.00 -28.21 23.21
CA ASP A 65 27.30 -28.72 24.55
C ASP A 65 26.08 -28.57 25.50
N LEU A 66 24.97 -27.97 25.01
CA LEU A 66 23.68 -27.99 25.70
C LEU A 66 23.03 -29.38 25.57
N ASP A 67 22.29 -29.77 26.60
CA ASP A 67 21.50 -31.01 26.66
C ASP A 67 20.16 -30.92 25.89
N TRP A 68 19.88 -29.77 25.29
CA TRP A 68 18.71 -29.50 24.44
C TRP A 68 19.09 -28.54 23.31
N VAL A 69 18.31 -28.59 22.22
CA VAL A 69 18.45 -27.63 21.10
C VAL A 69 17.56 -26.41 21.37
N PRO A 70 18.11 -25.19 21.39
CA PRO A 70 17.32 -23.99 21.55
C PRO A 70 16.42 -23.71 20.35
N GLU A 71 15.19 -23.27 20.62
CA GLU A 71 14.32 -22.75 19.57
C GLU A 71 14.77 -21.36 19.11
N LEU A 72 15.28 -20.54 20.04
CA LEU A 72 15.76 -19.20 19.79
C LEU A 72 17.18 -19.01 20.31
N VAL A 73 18.07 -18.49 19.46
CA VAL A 73 19.39 -18.01 19.89
C VAL A 73 19.47 -16.49 19.84
N VAL A 74 20.02 -15.87 20.88
CA VAL A 74 20.23 -14.42 20.94
C VAL A 74 21.73 -14.12 20.92
N VAL A 75 22.22 -13.53 19.84
CA VAL A 75 23.63 -13.34 19.56
C VAL A 75 24.06 -11.92 19.97
N THR A 76 24.95 -11.87 20.95
CA THR A 76 25.61 -10.63 21.44
C THR A 76 27.13 -10.70 21.32
N ALA A 77 27.61 -11.66 20.55
CA ALA A 77 29.02 -11.96 20.34
C ALA A 77 29.69 -10.99 19.34
N PRO A 78 31.02 -10.81 19.36
CA PRO A 78 31.73 -9.98 18.37
C PRO A 78 31.43 -10.40 16.92
N ALA A 79 31.35 -9.42 16.00
CA ALA A 79 30.94 -9.64 14.61
C ALA A 79 31.71 -10.78 13.91
N SER A 80 33.02 -10.89 14.17
CA SER A 80 33.90 -11.90 13.55
C SER A 80 33.52 -13.35 13.83
N ILE A 81 32.78 -13.64 14.91
CA ILE A 81 32.37 -15.00 15.26
C ILE A 81 30.89 -15.30 14.96
N VAL A 82 30.12 -14.28 14.55
CA VAL A 82 28.69 -14.44 14.25
C VAL A 82 28.42 -15.46 13.14
N PRO A 83 29.17 -15.47 12.00
CA PRO A 83 28.95 -16.47 10.95
C PRO A 83 29.06 -17.91 11.45
N GLN A 84 30.10 -18.22 12.24
CA GLN A 84 30.28 -19.56 12.80
C GLN A 84 29.16 -19.93 13.78
N VAL A 85 28.75 -18.99 14.63
CA VAL A 85 27.64 -19.20 15.58
C VAL A 85 26.34 -19.53 14.85
N ILE A 86 26.03 -18.82 13.77
CA ILE A 86 24.82 -19.06 12.98
C ILE A 86 24.92 -20.39 12.22
N ALA A 87 26.08 -20.72 11.66
CA ALA A 87 26.29 -22.02 11.01
C ALA A 87 26.09 -23.20 11.99
N ASP A 88 26.61 -23.08 13.22
CA ASP A 88 26.43 -24.09 14.27
C ASP A 88 24.95 -24.20 14.69
N ALA A 89 24.26 -23.07 14.85
CA ALA A 89 22.83 -23.05 15.19
C ALA A 89 21.97 -23.68 14.09
N ALA A 90 22.23 -23.33 12.83
CA ALA A 90 21.57 -23.89 11.66
C ALA A 90 21.80 -25.41 11.54
N ALA A 91 23.02 -25.89 11.81
CA ALA A 91 23.34 -27.32 11.79
C ALA A 91 22.63 -28.12 12.89
N LEU A 92 22.38 -27.50 14.05
CA LEU A 92 21.66 -28.12 15.17
C LEU A 92 20.14 -28.09 15.00
N GLY A 93 19.60 -27.39 14.00
CA GLY A 93 18.17 -27.25 13.77
C GLY A 93 17.50 -26.19 14.65
N VAL A 94 18.24 -25.15 15.05
CA VAL A 94 17.66 -23.97 15.71
C VAL A 94 16.70 -23.26 14.76
N ALA A 95 15.50 -22.95 15.23
CA ALA A 95 14.45 -22.36 14.39
C ALA A 95 14.71 -20.88 14.04
N ALA A 96 15.18 -20.08 15.01
CA ALA A 96 15.39 -18.65 14.82
C ALA A 96 16.58 -18.08 15.60
N ALA A 97 17.13 -16.97 15.10
CA ALA A 97 18.21 -16.20 15.71
C ALA A 97 17.88 -14.69 15.75
N ILE A 98 18.19 -14.03 16.88
CA ILE A 98 18.19 -12.57 17.01
C ILE A 98 19.64 -12.11 17.11
N ILE A 99 20.10 -11.27 16.18
CA ILE A 99 21.47 -10.77 16.14
C ILE A 99 21.50 -9.30 16.58
N LEU A 100 21.94 -9.04 17.81
CA LEU A 100 22.08 -7.67 18.33
C LEU A 100 23.38 -7.02 17.86
N THR A 101 24.36 -7.83 17.50
CA THR A 101 25.67 -7.38 17.04
C THR A 101 25.55 -6.58 15.76
N ALA A 102 26.23 -5.43 15.71
CA ALA A 102 26.33 -4.57 14.52
C ALA A 102 27.60 -4.85 13.70
N HIS A 103 27.75 -4.15 12.57
CA HIS A 103 28.95 -4.15 11.72
C HIS A 103 29.31 -5.50 11.09
N LEU A 104 28.31 -6.23 10.60
CA LEU A 104 28.55 -7.45 9.80
C LEU A 104 28.94 -7.13 8.34
N GLY A 105 28.80 -5.87 7.91
CA GLY A 105 29.05 -5.42 6.54
C GLY A 105 27.95 -5.83 5.57
N GLU A 106 28.06 -5.36 4.33
CA GLU A 106 27.12 -5.67 3.25
C GLU A 106 27.86 -6.13 1.99
N GLY A 107 27.14 -6.82 1.10
CA GLY A 107 27.65 -7.26 -0.19
C GLY A 107 28.45 -8.58 -0.17
N PRO A 108 28.87 -9.06 -1.35
CA PRO A 108 29.57 -10.35 -1.49
C PRO A 108 30.84 -10.42 -0.64
N GLY A 109 31.03 -11.52 0.09
CA GLY A 109 32.19 -11.76 0.95
C GLY A 109 32.11 -11.15 2.37
N SER A 110 31.09 -10.33 2.65
CA SER A 110 30.83 -9.80 4.00
C SER A 110 30.46 -10.89 5.01
N LEU A 111 30.55 -10.57 6.31
CA LEU A 111 30.09 -11.48 7.37
C LEU A 111 28.57 -11.69 7.28
N ALA A 112 27.82 -10.66 6.86
CA ALA A 112 26.39 -10.77 6.64
C ALA A 112 26.04 -11.77 5.53
N ALA A 113 26.77 -11.75 4.40
CA ALA A 113 26.54 -12.71 3.31
C ALA A 113 26.81 -14.17 3.74
N GLN A 114 27.82 -14.41 4.59
CA GLN A 114 28.10 -15.74 5.13
C GLN A 114 27.01 -16.22 6.10
N VAL A 115 26.50 -15.31 6.94
CA VAL A 115 25.40 -15.56 7.86
C VAL A 115 24.12 -15.92 7.09
N GLU A 116 23.75 -15.13 6.07
CA GLU A 116 22.56 -15.35 5.27
C GLU A 116 22.61 -16.70 4.52
N ALA A 117 23.75 -17.03 3.92
CA ALA A 117 23.95 -18.30 3.21
C ALA A 117 23.78 -19.51 4.15
N SER A 118 24.34 -19.44 5.35
CA SER A 118 24.26 -20.53 6.34
C SER A 118 22.84 -20.72 6.86
N ALA A 119 22.14 -19.62 7.12
CA ALA A 119 20.77 -19.62 7.64
C ALA A 119 19.76 -20.16 6.62
N ARG A 120 19.80 -19.64 5.38
CA ARG A 120 18.90 -20.05 4.30
C ARG A 120 19.00 -21.54 3.97
N ALA A 121 20.22 -22.10 3.95
CA ALA A 121 20.45 -23.50 3.62
C ALA A 121 19.77 -24.50 4.57
N LYS A 122 19.37 -24.06 5.79
CA LYS A 122 18.76 -24.90 6.82
C LYS A 122 17.44 -24.36 7.36
N GLY A 123 16.91 -23.29 6.78
CA GLY A 123 15.63 -22.68 7.21
C GLY A 123 15.68 -21.96 8.56
N LEU A 124 16.86 -21.54 9.03
CA LEU A 124 16.98 -20.74 10.25
C LEU A 124 16.60 -19.28 9.95
N ARG A 125 15.64 -18.72 10.68
CA ARG A 125 15.21 -17.32 10.49
C ARG A 125 16.08 -16.34 11.27
N ILE A 126 16.42 -15.20 10.68
CA ILE A 126 17.26 -14.17 11.31
C ILE A 126 16.50 -12.87 11.46
N LEU A 127 16.45 -12.37 12.70
CA LEU A 127 16.02 -11.03 13.05
C LEU A 127 17.24 -10.17 13.41
N GLY A 128 17.31 -8.96 12.84
CA GLY A 128 18.50 -8.11 12.87
C GLY A 128 19.30 -8.22 11.56
N PRO A 129 20.61 -7.93 11.57
CA PRO A 129 21.46 -7.63 12.72
C PRO A 129 21.24 -6.20 13.26
N HIS A 130 22.04 -5.77 14.25
CA HIS A 130 22.02 -4.41 14.77
C HIS A 130 20.64 -3.95 15.29
N CYS A 131 19.93 -4.85 15.95
CA CYS A 131 18.60 -4.57 16.49
C CYS A 131 18.61 -4.39 18.03
N LEU A 132 17.54 -3.78 18.55
CA LEU A 132 17.22 -3.78 19.98
C LEU A 132 16.91 -5.19 20.51
N GLY A 133 16.38 -6.06 19.64
CA GLY A 133 15.82 -7.37 19.98
C GLY A 133 14.29 -7.37 19.93
N VAL A 134 13.68 -8.32 20.64
CA VAL A 134 12.22 -8.55 20.64
C VAL A 134 11.66 -8.54 22.06
N ILE A 135 10.49 -7.92 22.23
CA ILE A 135 9.70 -7.95 23.45
C ILE A 135 8.31 -8.48 23.10
N ALA A 136 7.87 -9.56 23.73
CA ALA A 136 6.53 -10.11 23.59
C ALA A 136 5.92 -10.32 24.99
N PRO A 137 5.25 -9.29 25.55
CA PRO A 137 4.80 -9.31 26.95
C PRO A 137 3.87 -10.48 27.29
N HIS A 138 2.96 -10.85 26.38
CA HIS A 138 2.04 -12.00 26.58
C HIS A 138 2.75 -13.34 26.64
N ALA A 139 3.93 -13.45 26.03
CA ALA A 139 4.77 -14.64 26.10
C ALA A 139 5.75 -14.59 27.29
N ARG A 140 5.72 -13.52 28.09
CA ARG A 140 6.74 -13.21 29.12
C ARG A 140 8.16 -13.23 28.55
N LEU A 141 8.31 -12.86 27.27
CA LEU A 141 9.58 -12.84 26.57
C LEU A 141 10.07 -11.40 26.45
N ASN A 142 11.28 -11.16 26.95
CA ASN A 142 12.02 -9.93 26.67
C ASN A 142 13.46 -10.29 26.27
N ALA A 143 13.64 -10.63 25.00
CA ALA A 143 14.91 -10.93 24.36
C ALA A 143 15.50 -9.66 23.75
N SER A 144 15.61 -8.59 24.54
CA SER A 144 16.06 -7.27 24.11
C SER A 144 17.02 -6.61 25.11
N ILE A 145 17.61 -5.49 24.70
CA ILE A 145 18.41 -4.61 25.58
C ILE A 145 17.64 -3.35 26.02
N ALA A 146 16.31 -3.35 25.95
CA ALA A 146 15.48 -2.24 26.46
C ALA A 146 15.70 -2.03 27.97
N ALA A 147 15.57 -0.77 28.42
CA ALA A 147 15.77 -0.42 29.83
C ALA A 147 14.59 -0.88 30.71
N HIS A 148 13.36 -0.69 30.23
CA HIS A 148 12.14 -1.14 30.91
C HIS A 148 11.32 -2.13 30.08
N VAL A 149 10.45 -2.86 30.78
CA VAL A 149 9.53 -3.82 30.17
C VAL A 149 8.16 -3.14 30.04
N PRO A 150 7.60 -3.02 28.83
CA PRO A 150 6.26 -2.48 28.67
C PRO A 150 5.21 -3.46 29.20
N GLN A 151 4.03 -2.93 29.51
CA GLN A 151 2.88 -3.75 29.89
C GLN A 151 2.37 -4.57 28.69
N ALA A 152 1.69 -5.68 28.99
CA ALA A 152 0.98 -6.43 27.97
C ALA A 152 -0.24 -5.64 27.47
N GLY A 153 -0.39 -5.55 26.15
CA GLY A 153 -1.52 -4.89 25.50
C GLY A 153 -1.73 -5.40 24.09
N ASP A 154 -2.24 -4.57 23.20
CA ASP A 154 -2.76 -4.99 21.90
C ASP A 154 -2.11 -4.28 20.69
N LEU A 155 -1.07 -3.49 20.91
CA LEU A 155 -0.32 -2.80 19.85
C LEU A 155 0.92 -3.60 19.45
N ALA A 156 1.14 -3.82 18.16
CA ALA A 156 2.40 -4.36 17.65
C ALA A 156 3.26 -3.21 17.11
N LEU A 157 4.48 -3.05 17.62
CA LEU A 157 5.43 -2.05 17.11
C LEU A 157 6.53 -2.73 16.30
N ILE A 158 6.70 -2.30 15.05
CA ILE A 158 7.78 -2.71 14.15
C ILE A 158 8.59 -1.48 13.78
N SER A 159 9.89 -1.49 14.05
CA SER A 159 10.78 -0.36 13.77
C SER A 159 12.12 -0.83 13.23
N GLU A 160 12.62 -0.19 12.16
CA GLU A 160 14.01 -0.37 11.75
C GLU A 160 15.00 0.21 12.77
N SER A 161 14.63 1.31 13.44
CA SER A 161 15.51 2.01 14.37
C SER A 161 15.41 1.47 15.80
N SER A 162 16.50 0.91 16.30
CA SER A 162 16.63 0.45 17.70
C SER A 162 16.38 1.58 18.72
N ALA A 163 16.83 2.80 18.42
CA ALA A 163 16.66 3.95 19.31
C ALA A 163 15.19 4.39 19.38
N ILE A 164 14.50 4.40 18.25
CA ILE A 164 13.07 4.74 18.18
C ILE A 164 12.24 3.67 18.88
N ALA A 165 12.52 2.38 18.63
CA ALA A 165 11.86 1.29 19.32
C ALA A 165 12.01 1.41 20.85
N ALA A 166 13.24 1.68 21.34
CA ALA A 166 13.49 1.88 22.76
C ALA A 166 12.73 3.10 23.32
N ALA A 167 12.75 4.24 22.62
CA ALA A 167 12.03 5.43 23.05
C ALA A 167 10.50 5.20 23.13
N LEU A 168 9.93 4.47 22.18
CA LEU A 168 8.50 4.13 22.17
C LEU A 168 8.13 3.13 23.29
N VAL A 169 9.05 2.24 23.67
CA VAL A 169 8.88 1.39 24.85
C VAL A 169 8.82 2.23 26.13
N GLU A 170 9.79 3.13 26.33
CA GLU A 170 9.83 4.03 27.51
C GLU A 170 8.57 4.91 27.59
N TRP A 171 8.15 5.43 26.45
CA TRP A 171 6.93 6.21 26.35
C TRP A 171 5.69 5.38 26.72
N GLY A 172 5.61 4.13 26.25
CA GLY A 172 4.49 3.24 26.55
C GLY A 172 4.41 2.90 28.04
N VAL A 173 5.55 2.69 28.68
CA VAL A 173 5.65 2.52 30.15
C VAL A 173 5.11 3.77 30.87
N ALA A 174 5.51 4.96 30.45
CA ALA A 174 5.10 6.21 31.11
C ALA A 174 3.59 6.52 30.96
N ARG A 175 2.95 6.04 29.88
CA ARG A 175 1.53 6.31 29.57
C ARG A 175 0.61 5.12 29.77
N SER A 176 1.10 4.02 30.36
CA SER A 176 0.35 2.77 30.53
C SER A 176 -0.23 2.22 29.21
N VAL A 177 0.52 2.40 28.12
CA VAL A 177 0.18 1.82 26.81
C VAL A 177 0.86 0.47 26.68
N GLY A 178 0.06 -0.58 26.51
CA GLY A 178 0.54 -1.95 26.43
C GLY A 178 0.80 -2.42 24.99
N PHE A 179 1.78 -3.30 24.84
CA PHE A 179 2.14 -3.89 23.55
C PHE A 179 1.81 -5.39 23.50
N SER A 180 1.38 -5.85 22.33
CA SER A 180 1.34 -7.26 21.98
C SER A 180 2.76 -7.76 21.68
N ALA A 181 3.53 -6.97 20.92
CA ALA A 181 4.94 -7.17 20.67
C ALA A 181 5.65 -5.86 20.29
N VAL A 182 6.96 -5.79 20.54
CA VAL A 182 7.87 -4.77 20.06
C VAL A 182 9.04 -5.44 19.35
N VAL A 183 9.29 -4.99 18.13
CA VAL A 183 10.29 -5.59 17.23
C VAL A 183 11.17 -4.51 16.62
N SER A 184 12.47 -4.66 16.80
CA SER A 184 13.47 -3.87 16.09
C SER A 184 14.07 -4.72 14.97
N LEU A 185 13.94 -4.27 13.72
CA LEU A 185 14.47 -4.95 12.55
C LEU A 185 15.97 -4.73 12.36
N GLY A 186 16.50 -3.59 12.80
CA GLY A 186 17.89 -3.19 12.56
C GLY A 186 18.20 -3.15 11.06
N ASP A 187 19.34 -3.70 10.66
CA ASP A 187 19.81 -3.65 9.26
C ASP A 187 18.98 -4.54 8.31
N THR A 188 18.01 -5.32 8.83
CA THR A 188 17.04 -6.14 8.08
C THR A 188 17.70 -7.08 7.08
N MET A 189 18.21 -8.22 7.57
CA MET A 189 18.89 -9.23 6.73
C MET A 189 17.95 -10.28 6.14
N ASP A 190 17.03 -10.80 6.93
CA ASP A 190 16.10 -11.88 6.52
C ASP A 190 14.66 -11.49 6.86
N VAL A 191 14.31 -11.49 8.15
CA VAL A 191 12.98 -11.09 8.60
C VAL A 191 12.79 -9.59 8.34
N ASP A 192 11.75 -9.24 7.57
CA ASP A 192 11.45 -7.86 7.18
C ASP A 192 10.03 -7.41 7.58
N PHE A 193 9.63 -6.21 7.15
CA PHE A 193 8.28 -5.70 7.39
C PHE A 193 7.18 -6.60 6.84
N GLY A 194 7.38 -7.21 5.67
CA GLY A 194 6.36 -8.07 5.05
C GLY A 194 6.08 -9.29 5.92
N ASP A 195 7.14 -9.91 6.45
CA ASP A 195 7.03 -11.06 7.35
C ASP A 195 6.30 -10.74 8.64
N LEU A 196 6.64 -9.60 9.26
CA LEU A 196 6.03 -9.18 10.50
C LEU A 196 4.58 -8.71 10.30
N LEU A 197 4.27 -8.06 9.19
CA LEU A 197 2.90 -7.69 8.82
C LEU A 197 2.03 -8.93 8.65
N ASP A 198 2.49 -9.95 7.93
CA ASP A 198 1.77 -11.22 7.76
C ASP A 198 1.56 -11.93 9.12
N TYR A 199 2.59 -11.94 9.98
CA TYR A 199 2.50 -12.51 11.33
C TYR A 199 1.46 -11.78 12.19
N PHE A 200 1.57 -10.46 12.33
CA PHE A 200 0.68 -9.67 13.19
C PHE A 200 -0.72 -9.46 12.61
N ALA A 201 -0.92 -9.61 11.30
CA ALA A 201 -2.25 -9.64 10.71
C ALA A 201 -3.10 -10.80 11.26
N THR A 202 -2.48 -11.96 11.51
CA THR A 202 -3.17 -13.15 12.01
C THR A 202 -3.17 -13.30 13.54
N ASP A 203 -2.29 -12.58 14.26
CA ASP A 203 -2.25 -12.65 15.73
C ASP A 203 -3.49 -11.99 16.37
N TYR A 204 -4.37 -12.80 16.96
CA TYR A 204 -5.59 -12.33 17.63
C TYR A 204 -5.33 -11.39 18.82
N ARG A 205 -4.11 -11.36 19.38
CA ARG A 205 -3.74 -10.44 20.47
C ARG A 205 -3.40 -9.04 19.96
N THR A 206 -3.03 -8.91 18.69
CA THR A 206 -2.71 -7.62 18.08
C THR A 206 -3.97 -7.02 17.49
N ARG A 207 -4.37 -5.85 17.99
CA ARG A 207 -5.47 -5.04 17.45
C ARG A 207 -4.99 -4.08 16.36
N ALA A 208 -3.80 -3.49 16.52
CA ALA A 208 -3.26 -2.52 15.58
C ALA A 208 -1.73 -2.63 15.45
N ILE A 209 -1.21 -2.24 14.28
CA ILE A 209 0.22 -2.35 13.94
C ILE A 209 0.80 -0.95 13.71
N LEU A 210 1.91 -0.65 14.37
CA LEU A 210 2.66 0.60 14.29
C LEU A 210 3.98 0.34 13.57
N LEU A 211 4.22 1.10 12.50
CA LEU A 211 5.43 0.98 11.68
C LEU A 211 6.27 2.26 11.78
N TYR A 212 7.55 2.10 12.05
CA TYR A 212 8.55 3.12 11.78
C TYR A 212 9.46 2.62 10.64
N VAL A 213 9.34 3.28 9.49
CA VAL A 213 10.00 2.89 8.24
C VAL A 213 11.04 3.95 7.89
N GLU A 214 12.26 3.52 7.65
CA GLU A 214 13.31 4.30 7.01
C GLU A 214 13.40 3.93 5.53
N GLN A 215 13.36 2.63 5.21
CA GLN A 215 13.46 2.11 3.85
C GLN A 215 12.68 0.80 3.67
N ILE A 216 12.35 0.47 2.43
CA ILE A 216 11.75 -0.81 2.05
C ILE A 216 12.66 -1.46 1.01
N LYS A 217 13.18 -2.66 1.30
CA LYS A 217 14.05 -3.40 0.39
C LYS A 217 13.28 -4.18 -0.68
N ASP A 218 12.18 -4.84 -0.29
CA ASP A 218 11.30 -5.58 -1.21
C ASP A 218 9.90 -4.96 -1.22
N ALA A 219 9.67 -4.08 -2.20
CA ALA A 219 8.39 -3.37 -2.32
C ALA A 219 7.22 -4.30 -2.62
N ARG A 220 7.41 -5.38 -3.40
CA ARG A 220 6.32 -6.30 -3.73
C ARG A 220 5.88 -7.09 -2.51
N LYS A 221 6.85 -7.65 -1.76
CA LYS A 221 6.60 -8.35 -0.50
C LYS A 221 5.93 -7.41 0.52
N PHE A 222 6.42 -6.18 0.64
CA PHE A 222 5.80 -5.18 1.52
C PHE A 222 4.36 -4.85 1.11
N MET A 223 4.11 -4.50 -0.16
CA MET A 223 2.77 -4.12 -0.63
C MET A 223 1.76 -5.25 -0.46
N SER A 224 2.19 -6.49 -0.70
CA SER A 224 1.42 -7.71 -0.48
C SER A 224 0.95 -7.81 0.98
N ALA A 225 1.89 -7.88 1.91
CA ALA A 225 1.62 -8.06 3.34
C ALA A 225 0.91 -6.84 3.95
N ALA A 226 1.29 -5.63 3.55
CA ALA A 226 0.69 -4.39 4.04
C ALA A 226 -0.80 -4.29 3.68
N ARG A 227 -1.17 -4.65 2.43
CA ARG A 227 -2.58 -4.69 2.01
C ARG A 227 -3.36 -5.78 2.75
N ALA A 228 -2.77 -6.95 2.96
CA ALA A 228 -3.40 -8.03 3.72
C ALA A 228 -3.64 -7.60 5.19
N ALA A 229 -2.63 -7.05 5.84
CA ALA A 229 -2.72 -6.55 7.21
C ALA A 229 -3.73 -5.41 7.34
N ALA A 230 -3.67 -4.41 6.46
CA ALA A 230 -4.54 -3.24 6.49
C ALA A 230 -6.03 -3.57 6.31
N ARG A 231 -6.36 -4.65 5.59
CA ARG A 231 -7.75 -5.14 5.48
C ARG A 231 -8.30 -5.72 6.77
N SER A 232 -7.41 -6.25 7.61
CA SER A 232 -7.80 -6.92 8.85
C SER A 232 -7.74 -5.98 10.06
N LYS A 233 -6.77 -5.06 10.07
CA LYS A 233 -6.40 -4.27 11.24
C LYS A 233 -5.89 -2.89 10.83
N PRO A 234 -6.07 -1.86 11.68
CA PRO A 234 -5.40 -0.59 11.48
C PRO A 234 -3.87 -0.75 11.46
N VAL A 235 -3.25 -0.25 10.38
CA VAL A 235 -1.80 -0.16 10.23
C VAL A 235 -1.41 1.30 10.08
N MET A 236 -0.58 1.80 11.00
CA MET A 236 -0.11 3.18 11.02
C MET A 236 1.38 3.22 10.72
N VAL A 237 1.83 4.23 9.99
CA VAL A 237 3.22 4.34 9.54
C VAL A 237 3.79 5.75 9.71
N VAL A 238 4.99 5.82 10.26
CA VAL A 238 5.87 7.00 10.21
C VAL A 238 7.03 6.70 9.28
N LYS A 239 7.25 7.58 8.31
CA LYS A 239 8.41 7.57 7.41
C LYS A 239 9.38 8.71 7.77
N SER A 240 10.63 8.36 8.01
CA SER A 240 11.76 9.29 8.19
C SER A 240 12.48 9.54 6.85
N GLY A 241 13.50 10.41 6.83
CA GLY A 241 14.30 10.66 5.61
C GLY A 241 13.55 11.40 4.49
N ARG A 242 12.66 12.34 4.83
CA ARG A 242 11.80 13.04 3.86
C ARG A 242 12.54 14.01 2.92
N ALA A 243 13.78 14.35 3.27
CA ALA A 243 14.59 15.36 2.60
C ALA A 243 15.81 14.73 1.92
N GLU A 244 15.58 13.91 0.89
CA GLU A 244 16.66 13.56 -0.04
C GLU A 244 16.76 14.66 -1.11
N ARG A 245 17.95 15.26 -1.18
CA ARG A 245 18.30 16.26 -2.20
C ARG A 245 18.49 15.53 -3.52
N ILE A 246 17.77 15.95 -4.54
CA ILE A 246 17.96 15.47 -5.92
C ILE A 246 19.42 15.70 -6.32
N MET A 247 20.10 14.64 -6.78
CA MET A 247 21.32 14.79 -7.55
C MET A 247 20.93 15.42 -8.90
N PRO A 248 21.44 16.61 -9.26
CA PRO A 248 21.10 17.23 -10.54
C PRO A 248 21.62 16.35 -11.68
N GLY A 249 20.70 15.88 -12.53
CA GLY A 249 20.99 14.99 -13.65
C GLY A 249 19.75 14.68 -14.50
N ASN A 250 19.33 15.65 -15.32
CA ASN A 250 18.56 15.56 -16.58
C ASN A 250 17.57 14.40 -16.86
N ASP A 251 16.71 14.00 -15.93
CA ASP A 251 15.58 13.10 -16.22
C ASP A 251 14.26 13.84 -15.96
N THR A 252 13.47 14.15 -17.01
CA THR A 252 12.07 14.69 -17.10
C THR A 252 11.41 15.47 -15.93
N HIS A 253 10.46 16.37 -16.21
CA HIS A 253 9.67 17.04 -15.16
C HIS A 253 8.93 16.04 -14.27
N VAL A 254 8.38 14.98 -14.88
CA VAL A 254 7.69 13.89 -14.17
C VAL A 254 8.61 13.18 -13.17
N GLN A 255 9.85 12.86 -13.54
CA GLN A 255 10.83 12.25 -12.63
C GLN A 255 11.24 13.22 -11.50
N ALA A 256 11.46 14.51 -11.80
CA ALA A 256 11.76 15.53 -10.78
C ALA A 256 10.63 15.71 -9.75
N LEU A 257 9.38 15.52 -10.20
CA LEU A 257 8.19 15.55 -9.35
C LEU A 257 8.02 14.26 -8.53
N ALA A 258 8.56 13.12 -8.96
CA ALA A 258 8.45 11.85 -8.24
C ALA A 258 9.54 11.68 -7.16
N ARG A 259 9.48 12.50 -6.11
CA ARG A 259 10.41 12.39 -4.98
C ARG A 259 10.15 11.11 -4.20
N ALA A 260 11.20 10.50 -3.65
CA ALA A 260 11.09 9.25 -2.89
C ALA A 260 9.98 9.31 -1.82
N ASP A 261 9.92 10.36 -1.00
CA ASP A 261 8.90 10.48 0.06
C ASP A 261 7.45 10.56 -0.48
N ASP A 262 7.26 11.15 -1.66
CA ASP A 262 5.96 11.22 -2.35
C ASP A 262 5.56 9.82 -2.87
N VAL A 263 6.54 9.04 -3.38
CA VAL A 263 6.34 7.65 -3.82
C VAL A 263 5.97 6.75 -2.64
N TYR A 264 6.69 6.83 -1.52
CA TYR A 264 6.32 6.12 -0.28
C TYR A 264 4.90 6.51 0.18
N GLY A 265 4.54 7.80 0.10
CA GLY A 265 3.18 8.26 0.39
C GLY A 265 2.12 7.60 -0.51
N ALA A 266 2.40 7.51 -1.81
CA ALA A 266 1.53 6.83 -2.77
C ALA A 266 1.42 5.32 -2.47
N ALA A 267 2.53 4.67 -2.12
CA ALA A 267 2.58 3.25 -1.74
C ALA A 267 1.74 2.97 -0.48
N PHE A 268 1.93 3.76 0.59
CA PHE A 268 1.15 3.60 1.82
C PHE A 268 -0.35 3.82 1.61
N ASN A 269 -0.74 4.85 0.84
CA ASN A 269 -2.14 5.06 0.49
C ASN A 269 -2.69 3.86 -0.31
N ARG A 270 -1.93 3.38 -1.30
CA ARG A 270 -2.31 2.22 -2.12
C ARG A 270 -2.40 0.93 -1.29
N ALA A 271 -1.66 0.83 -0.20
CA ALA A 271 -1.69 -0.31 0.70
C ALA A 271 -2.77 -0.22 1.79
N GLY A 272 -3.43 0.93 1.95
CA GLY A 272 -4.44 1.15 2.99
C GLY A 272 -3.86 1.58 4.36
N LEU A 273 -2.61 2.03 4.40
CA LEU A 273 -1.89 2.41 5.62
C LEU A 273 -2.18 3.87 6.00
N LEU A 274 -2.39 4.12 7.29
CA LEU A 274 -2.50 5.47 7.81
C LEU A 274 -1.11 6.07 8.05
N ARG A 275 -0.66 6.93 7.13
CA ARG A 275 0.57 7.71 7.33
C ARG A 275 0.34 8.84 8.35
N VAL A 276 1.22 8.91 9.35
CA VAL A 276 1.27 9.99 10.34
C VAL A 276 2.62 10.71 10.28
N SER A 277 2.68 11.92 10.87
CA SER A 277 3.82 12.83 10.67
C SER A 277 4.89 12.71 11.75
N ALA A 278 4.54 12.19 12.93
CA ALA A 278 5.40 12.14 14.10
C ALA A 278 5.11 10.90 14.96
N LEU A 279 6.01 10.60 15.90
CA LEU A 279 5.93 9.40 16.74
C LEU A 279 4.78 9.45 17.75
N ASP A 280 4.52 10.60 18.33
CA ASP A 280 3.38 10.84 19.22
C ASP A 280 2.05 10.67 18.49
N GLU A 281 1.97 11.06 17.22
CA GLU A 281 0.78 10.82 16.38
C GLU A 281 0.48 9.34 16.16
N LEU A 282 1.47 8.43 16.19
CA LEU A 282 1.22 6.99 16.02
C LEU A 282 0.30 6.46 17.11
N PHE A 283 0.60 6.78 18.37
CA PHE A 283 -0.21 6.31 19.50
C PHE A 283 -1.54 7.02 19.57
N THR A 284 -1.57 8.34 19.34
CA THR A 284 -2.82 9.09 19.30
C THR A 284 -3.75 8.51 18.23
N ALA A 285 -3.24 8.18 17.04
CA ALA A 285 -4.00 7.50 16.00
C ALA A 285 -4.45 6.09 16.44
N ALA A 286 -3.57 5.30 17.05
CA ALA A 286 -3.88 3.95 17.51
C ALA A 286 -4.96 3.93 18.59
N GLU A 287 -4.92 4.86 19.55
CA GLU A 287 -5.94 5.02 20.57
C GLU A 287 -7.27 5.47 19.98
N THR A 288 -7.23 6.44 19.06
CA THR A 288 -8.43 6.94 18.38
C THR A 288 -9.12 5.83 17.60
N LEU A 289 -8.38 5.11 16.75
CA LEU A 289 -8.91 4.01 15.94
C LEU A 289 -9.26 2.78 16.77
N GLY A 290 -8.59 2.57 17.90
CA GLY A 290 -8.86 1.46 18.82
C GLY A 290 -10.11 1.67 19.67
N ARG A 291 -10.47 2.93 19.97
CA ARG A 291 -11.68 3.29 20.74
C ARG A 291 -12.90 3.48 19.84
N LEU A 292 -12.71 4.01 18.63
CA LEU A 292 -13.78 4.33 17.70
C LEU A 292 -13.97 3.19 16.70
N GLY A 293 -15.18 2.61 16.65
CA GLY A 293 -15.54 1.57 15.68
C GLY A 293 -15.69 2.10 14.26
N ALA A 294 -16.49 1.41 13.43
CA ALA A 294 -16.70 1.78 12.03
C ALA A 294 -17.30 3.20 11.90
N PHE A 295 -16.60 4.08 11.17
CA PHE A 295 -17.00 5.47 10.93
C PHE A 295 -17.21 5.73 9.43
N PRO A 296 -18.45 5.92 8.95
CA PRO A 296 -18.67 6.08 7.50
C PRO A 296 -18.54 7.53 7.02
N GLY A 297 -18.55 8.51 7.93
CA GLY A 297 -18.74 9.91 7.58
C GLY A 297 -17.46 10.72 7.38
N ARG A 298 -17.61 12.02 7.13
CA ARG A 298 -16.49 12.97 6.93
C ARG A 298 -16.74 14.35 7.52
N ARG A 299 -17.94 14.60 8.03
CA ARG A 299 -18.41 15.89 8.52
C ARG A 299 -18.30 15.98 10.04
N LEU A 300 -17.65 17.04 10.54
CA LEU A 300 -17.47 17.28 11.97
C LEU A 300 -18.38 18.42 12.45
N ALA A 301 -19.24 18.14 13.42
CA ALA A 301 -19.87 19.16 14.26
C ALA A 301 -18.95 19.52 15.43
N ILE A 302 -18.89 20.80 15.77
CA ILE A 302 -18.08 21.31 16.88
C ILE A 302 -19.01 22.00 17.86
N LEU A 303 -18.98 21.57 19.12
CA LEU A 303 -19.72 22.15 20.23
C LEU A 303 -18.71 22.76 21.22
N SER A 304 -18.90 24.02 21.61
CA SER A 304 -17.99 24.72 22.52
C SER A 304 -18.75 25.69 23.42
N ASN A 305 -18.32 25.84 24.68
CA ASN A 305 -18.74 26.96 25.54
C ASN A 305 -17.83 28.20 25.41
N GLY A 306 -16.85 28.15 24.51
CA GLY A 306 -15.98 29.27 24.19
C GLY A 306 -15.81 29.44 22.67
N GLY A 307 -16.41 30.49 22.10
CA GLY A 307 -16.38 30.75 20.66
C GLY A 307 -14.97 30.89 20.06
N GLY A 308 -13.98 31.37 20.82
CA GLY A 308 -12.59 31.47 20.37
C GLY A 308 -11.97 30.11 20.04
N VAL A 309 -12.10 29.14 20.94
CA VAL A 309 -11.57 27.77 20.76
C VAL A 309 -12.35 27.03 19.66
N GLY A 310 -13.67 27.24 19.59
CA GLY A 310 -14.50 26.70 18.50
C GLY A 310 -14.03 27.16 17.12
N ARG A 311 -13.64 28.44 16.97
CA ARG A 311 -13.08 28.96 15.71
C ARG A 311 -11.71 28.39 15.39
N LEU A 312 -10.81 28.26 16.38
CA LEU A 312 -9.51 27.60 16.18
C LEU A 312 -9.66 26.16 15.66
N ALA A 313 -10.65 25.43 16.18
CA ALA A 313 -10.97 24.09 15.70
C ALA A 313 -11.42 24.09 14.22
N VAL A 314 -12.23 25.08 13.80
CA VAL A 314 -12.64 25.25 12.39
C VAL A 314 -11.47 25.63 11.50
N ASP A 315 -10.60 26.52 11.94
CA ASP A 315 -9.39 26.93 11.21
C ASP A 315 -8.47 25.73 10.99
N GLN A 316 -8.25 24.92 12.03
CA GLN A 316 -7.46 23.70 11.93
C GLN A 316 -8.12 22.67 10.99
N LEU A 317 -9.44 22.51 11.07
CA LEU A 317 -10.17 21.58 10.21
C LEU A 317 -10.01 21.99 8.74
N SER A 318 -10.11 23.29 8.47
CA SER A 318 -9.93 23.87 7.13
C SER A 318 -8.51 23.72 6.62
N ALA A 319 -7.50 23.95 7.46
CA ALA A 319 -6.09 23.77 7.14
C ALA A 319 -5.77 22.31 6.75
N LEU A 320 -6.42 21.35 7.40
CA LEU A 320 -6.32 19.92 7.10
C LEU A 320 -7.27 19.44 6.00
N ARG A 321 -8.03 20.35 5.35
CA ARG A 321 -9.02 20.05 4.29
C ARG A 321 -10.16 19.14 4.77
N GLY A 322 -10.47 19.19 6.06
CA GLY A 322 -11.63 18.51 6.63
C GLY A 322 -12.95 19.17 6.22
N THR A 323 -14.04 18.46 6.45
CA THR A 323 -15.39 18.95 6.14
C THR A 323 -16.11 19.33 7.43
N LEU A 324 -16.52 20.59 7.54
CA LEU A 324 -17.37 21.06 8.62
C LEU A 324 -18.81 20.60 8.37
N ALA A 325 -19.50 20.07 9.39
CA ALA A 325 -20.89 19.65 9.26
C ALA A 325 -21.82 20.86 9.05
N GLY A 326 -22.82 20.71 8.18
CA GLY A 326 -23.98 21.59 8.18
C GLY A 326 -24.88 21.30 9.39
N LEU A 327 -25.73 22.26 9.75
CA LEU A 327 -26.80 22.04 10.73
C LEU A 327 -28.13 22.00 9.98
N SER A 328 -28.91 20.94 10.19
CA SER A 328 -30.25 20.88 9.60
C SER A 328 -31.19 21.90 10.24
N ASP A 329 -32.20 22.36 9.49
CA ASP A 329 -33.22 23.27 10.02
C ASP A 329 -33.92 22.72 11.27
N SER A 330 -34.10 21.39 11.35
CA SER A 330 -34.63 20.72 12.53
C SER A 330 -33.72 20.85 13.75
N THR A 331 -32.41 20.68 13.57
CA THR A 331 -31.43 20.82 14.64
C THR A 331 -31.36 22.26 15.14
N VAL A 332 -31.37 23.24 14.22
CA VAL A 332 -31.38 24.67 14.59
C VAL A 332 -32.61 25.00 15.43
N LYS A 333 -33.81 24.51 15.05
CA LYS A 333 -35.05 24.70 15.84
C LYS A 333 -34.98 24.06 17.22
N GLN A 334 -34.42 22.85 17.34
CA GLN A 334 -34.23 22.18 18.64
C GLN A 334 -33.27 22.97 19.54
N LEU A 335 -32.15 23.42 18.98
CA LEU A 335 -31.15 24.21 19.70
C LEU A 335 -31.71 25.58 20.12
N ASP A 336 -32.48 26.27 19.26
CA ASP A 336 -33.12 27.54 19.61
C ASP A 336 -34.11 27.43 20.79
N ALA A 337 -34.68 26.25 21.04
CA ALA A 337 -35.60 26.02 22.16
C ALA A 337 -34.87 25.85 23.51
N VAL A 338 -33.60 25.44 23.50
CA VAL A 338 -32.83 25.07 24.71
C VAL A 338 -31.62 25.96 24.97
N LEU A 339 -31.13 26.68 23.96
CA LEU A 339 -29.96 27.57 24.05
C LEU A 339 -30.37 29.06 24.17
N PRO A 340 -29.56 29.89 24.85
CA PRO A 340 -29.82 31.31 24.97
C PRO A 340 -29.75 32.01 23.61
N ARG A 341 -30.46 33.15 23.45
CA ARG A 341 -30.56 33.89 22.16
C ARG A 341 -29.22 34.18 21.48
N GLY A 342 -28.14 34.31 22.26
CA GLY A 342 -26.78 34.65 21.80
C GLY A 342 -25.94 33.49 21.25
N TRP A 343 -26.47 32.28 21.15
CA TRP A 343 -25.76 31.16 20.53
C TRP A 343 -25.56 31.37 19.01
N SER A 344 -24.55 30.70 18.43
CA SER A 344 -24.02 31.01 17.09
C SER A 344 -24.93 30.71 15.89
N ARG A 345 -25.98 29.88 16.04
CA ARG A 345 -26.86 29.39 14.94
C ARG A 345 -26.12 28.80 13.74
N SER A 346 -24.89 28.36 13.96
CA SER A 346 -23.97 27.85 12.94
C SER A 346 -23.03 26.85 13.59
N ASN A 347 -22.28 26.11 12.78
CA ASN A 347 -21.17 25.28 13.25
C ASN A 347 -19.90 26.15 13.19
N PRO A 348 -19.18 26.38 14.31
CA PRO A 348 -19.28 25.72 15.62
C PRO A 348 -20.47 26.21 16.44
N VAL A 349 -21.14 25.29 17.14
CA VAL A 349 -22.23 25.58 18.08
C VAL A 349 -21.62 26.15 19.36
N ASP A 350 -21.76 27.46 19.56
CA ASP A 350 -21.32 28.17 20.76
C ASP A 350 -22.46 28.22 21.79
N ILE A 351 -22.34 27.47 22.88
CA ILE A 351 -23.35 27.39 23.95
C ILE A 351 -23.16 28.43 25.07
N VAL A 352 -22.24 29.39 24.86
CA VAL A 352 -21.94 30.51 25.76
C VAL A 352 -21.18 30.08 27.03
N VAL A 353 -20.43 31.02 27.61
CA VAL A 353 -19.43 30.83 28.68
C VAL A 353 -19.96 30.29 30.01
N ASP A 354 -21.27 30.43 30.26
CA ASP A 354 -21.98 30.02 31.47
C ASP A 354 -22.69 28.66 31.33
N ALA A 355 -22.39 27.90 30.27
CA ALA A 355 -23.06 26.63 29.98
C ALA A 355 -22.86 25.58 31.09
N ASP A 356 -23.97 25.18 31.70
CA ASP A 356 -24.05 24.07 32.66
C ASP A 356 -24.16 22.70 31.97
N GLY A 357 -24.12 21.63 32.78
CA GLY A 357 -24.19 20.26 32.27
C GLY A 357 -25.46 19.98 31.45
N ASP A 358 -26.61 20.54 31.84
CA ASP A 358 -27.87 20.33 31.12
C ASP A 358 -27.85 20.98 29.74
N ARG A 359 -27.26 22.17 29.60
CA ARG A 359 -27.06 22.82 28.29
C ARG A 359 -26.12 22.01 27.39
N TYR A 360 -25.05 21.44 27.94
CA TYR A 360 -24.20 20.48 27.20
C TYR A 360 -25.01 19.26 26.76
N ALA A 361 -25.76 18.63 27.67
CA ALA A 361 -26.52 17.42 27.37
C ALA A 361 -27.52 17.64 26.22
N ALA A 362 -28.30 18.74 26.27
CA ALA A 362 -29.29 19.08 25.25
C ALA A 362 -28.65 19.38 23.89
N ALA A 363 -27.54 20.14 23.86
CA ALA A 363 -26.84 20.44 22.63
C ALA A 363 -26.17 19.20 22.00
N ILE A 364 -25.57 18.34 22.82
CA ILE A 364 -24.98 17.07 22.41
C ILE A 364 -26.06 16.18 21.79
N GLU A 365 -27.22 16.03 22.44
CA GLU A 365 -28.33 15.21 21.93
C GLU A 365 -28.80 15.67 20.54
N ALA A 366 -29.06 16.97 20.37
CA ALA A 366 -29.49 17.54 19.09
C ALA A 366 -28.45 17.31 17.97
N LEU A 367 -27.16 17.54 18.24
CA LEU A 367 -26.08 17.36 17.26
C LEU A 367 -25.85 15.90 16.89
N LEU A 368 -26.11 14.98 17.81
CA LEU A 368 -26.00 13.55 17.54
C LEU A 368 -27.20 13.01 16.77
N ALA A 369 -28.38 13.62 16.90
CA ALA A 369 -29.54 13.31 16.08
C ALA A 369 -29.43 13.85 14.64
N ASP A 370 -28.61 14.88 14.38
CA ASP A 370 -28.55 15.56 13.08
C ASP A 370 -27.94 14.71 11.95
N ASN A 371 -28.71 14.37 10.92
CA ASN A 371 -28.22 13.60 9.76
C ASN A 371 -27.18 14.33 8.91
N GLU A 372 -27.03 15.65 9.06
CA GLU A 372 -25.97 16.43 8.41
C GLU A 372 -24.62 16.36 9.13
N ASN A 373 -24.59 15.72 10.31
CA ASN A 373 -23.42 15.53 11.12
C ASN A 373 -22.99 14.05 11.19
N ASP A 374 -21.70 13.79 11.03
CA ASP A 374 -21.15 12.44 11.14
C ASP A 374 -20.38 12.21 12.46
N ALA A 375 -19.75 13.23 13.03
CA ALA A 375 -18.91 13.16 14.22
C ALA A 375 -19.02 14.43 15.06
N LEU A 376 -18.85 14.33 16.38
CA LEU A 376 -18.96 15.48 17.28
C LEU A 376 -17.64 15.74 18.01
N LEU A 377 -17.14 16.97 17.96
CA LEU A 377 -16.08 17.46 18.85
C LEU A 377 -16.72 18.32 19.94
N VAL A 378 -16.60 17.90 21.20
CA VAL A 378 -17.06 18.66 22.37
C VAL A 378 -15.87 19.32 23.03
N VAL A 379 -15.94 20.65 23.17
CA VAL A 379 -14.92 21.49 23.79
C VAL A 379 -15.48 22.08 25.08
N ASN A 380 -14.75 21.89 26.18
CA ASN A 380 -15.01 22.53 27.45
C ASN A 380 -13.85 23.46 27.82
N VAL A 381 -14.19 24.71 28.09
CA VAL A 381 -13.30 25.70 28.68
C VAL A 381 -13.79 25.96 30.12
N PRO A 382 -12.98 25.70 31.16
CA PRO A 382 -13.36 25.94 32.54
C PRO A 382 -13.53 27.44 32.78
N THR A 383 -14.62 27.81 33.46
CA THR A 383 -14.92 29.20 33.82
C THR A 383 -15.34 29.26 35.28
N ALA A 384 -15.33 30.44 35.89
CA ALA A 384 -15.78 30.61 37.28
C ALA A 384 -17.26 30.24 37.51
N PHE A 385 -18.03 30.04 36.43
CA PHE A 385 -19.46 29.77 36.46
C PHE A 385 -19.81 28.31 36.19
N THR A 386 -18.85 27.47 35.78
CA THR A 386 -19.11 26.13 35.24
C THR A 386 -18.20 25.07 35.87
N SER A 387 -18.73 23.86 36.03
CA SER A 387 -17.99 22.69 36.50
C SER A 387 -17.57 21.83 35.30
N SER A 388 -16.26 21.67 35.10
CA SER A 388 -15.71 20.82 34.05
C SER A 388 -16.06 19.34 34.24
N ALA A 389 -16.14 18.89 35.50
CA ALA A 389 -16.58 17.55 35.84
C ALA A 389 -18.06 17.34 35.51
N ASP A 390 -18.92 18.34 35.75
CA ASP A 390 -20.36 18.23 35.46
C ASP A 390 -20.60 18.18 33.94
N ALA A 391 -19.86 18.98 33.16
CA ALA A 391 -19.90 18.90 31.70
C ALA A 391 -19.45 17.53 31.17
N ALA A 392 -18.41 16.92 31.76
CA ALA A 392 -17.96 15.59 31.40
C ALA A 392 -18.99 14.50 31.78
N GLN A 393 -19.62 14.63 32.94
CA GLN A 393 -20.72 13.75 33.34
C GLN A 393 -21.93 13.90 32.42
N ALA A 394 -22.28 15.12 32.02
CA ALA A 394 -23.35 15.37 31.07
C ALA A 394 -23.08 14.70 29.72
N LEU A 395 -21.87 14.89 29.14
CA LEU A 395 -21.47 14.20 27.92
C LEU A 395 -21.61 12.69 28.06
N THR A 396 -20.98 12.09 29.08
CA THR A 396 -21.00 10.63 29.26
C THR A 396 -22.38 10.06 29.53
N ARG A 397 -23.24 10.78 30.28
CA ARG A 397 -24.65 10.43 30.48
C ARG A 397 -25.41 10.44 29.16
N THR A 398 -25.29 11.49 28.35
CA THR A 398 -25.95 11.57 27.04
C THR A 398 -25.50 10.46 26.10
N LEU A 399 -24.21 10.09 26.14
CA LEU A 399 -23.70 8.93 25.39
C LEU A 399 -24.33 7.61 25.86
N GLY A 400 -24.49 7.44 27.17
CA GLY A 400 -25.08 6.23 27.76
C GLY A 400 -26.58 6.05 27.50
N LEU A 401 -27.29 7.14 27.21
CA LEU A 401 -28.73 7.14 26.91
C LEU A 401 -29.06 6.93 25.42
N ARG A 402 -28.04 6.80 24.55
CA ARG A 402 -28.24 6.67 23.11
C ARG A 402 -29.07 5.42 22.75
N PRO A 403 -30.10 5.55 21.89
CA PRO A 403 -30.80 4.39 21.37
C PRO A 403 -29.84 3.49 20.57
N ARG A 404 -29.82 2.19 20.87
CA ARG A 404 -28.97 1.20 20.17
C ARG A 404 -29.24 1.10 18.66
N HIS A 405 -30.36 1.64 18.17
CA HIS A 405 -30.74 1.63 16.75
C HIS A 405 -30.27 2.88 15.99
N GLN A 406 -29.76 3.92 16.66
CA GLN A 406 -29.19 5.08 16.00
C GLN A 406 -27.74 4.81 15.57
N ARG A 407 -27.32 5.45 14.49
CA ARG A 407 -25.96 5.34 13.97
C ARG A 407 -24.97 5.90 14.99
N ASP A 408 -24.00 5.09 15.40
CA ASP A 408 -22.95 5.53 16.33
C ASP A 408 -22.06 6.58 15.67
N LYS A 409 -22.22 7.83 16.11
CA LYS A 409 -21.34 8.95 15.74
C LYS A 409 -20.21 9.06 16.76
N PRO A 410 -18.94 9.05 16.32
CA PRO A 410 -17.80 9.22 17.22
C PRO A 410 -17.85 10.59 17.87
N VAL A 411 -17.48 10.63 19.16
CA VAL A 411 -17.39 11.88 19.92
C VAL A 411 -15.98 12.05 20.45
N PHE A 412 -15.42 13.22 20.22
CA PHE A 412 -14.09 13.64 20.63
C PHE A 412 -14.24 14.71 21.72
N ALA A 413 -13.35 14.73 22.69
CA ALA A 413 -13.40 15.65 23.82
C ALA A 413 -12.11 16.49 23.91
N VAL A 414 -12.27 17.79 24.17
CA VAL A 414 -11.18 18.72 24.52
C VAL A 414 -11.58 19.44 25.80
N TRP A 415 -10.92 19.10 26.91
CA TRP A 415 -11.15 19.73 28.21
C TRP A 415 -9.92 20.57 28.58
N LEU A 416 -9.99 21.88 28.34
CA LEU A 416 -8.89 22.78 28.66
C LEU A 416 -8.77 22.91 30.19
N GLY A 417 -7.55 23.03 30.73
CA GLY A 417 -7.32 23.17 32.18
C GLY A 417 -7.12 21.86 32.97
N ASN A 418 -7.24 20.70 32.32
CA ASN A 418 -6.79 19.40 32.82
C ASN A 418 -7.38 18.96 34.19
N ASP A 419 -8.71 19.08 34.35
CA ASP A 419 -9.42 18.53 35.51
C ASP A 419 -9.34 17.00 35.52
N GLU A 420 -8.72 16.43 36.57
CA GLU A 420 -8.51 14.99 36.71
C GLU A 420 -9.83 14.19 36.82
N ARG A 421 -10.86 14.74 37.46
CA ARG A 421 -12.17 14.06 37.61
C ARG A 421 -12.90 14.01 36.29
N ALA A 422 -12.89 15.12 35.54
CA ALA A 422 -13.43 15.15 34.18
C ALA A 422 -12.71 14.14 33.28
N THR A 423 -11.38 14.13 33.32
CA THR A 423 -10.54 13.21 32.52
C THR A 423 -10.81 11.74 32.86
N ALA A 424 -10.89 11.39 34.16
CA ALA A 424 -11.23 10.04 34.60
C ALA A 424 -12.63 9.60 34.12
N THR A 425 -13.61 10.51 34.17
CA THR A 425 -14.99 10.26 33.70
C THR A 425 -15.02 9.98 32.19
N LEU A 426 -14.35 10.79 31.38
CA LEU A 426 -14.28 10.62 29.93
C LEU A 426 -13.55 9.33 29.54
N ASN A 427 -12.44 9.01 30.22
CA ASN A 427 -11.68 7.79 29.98
C ASN A 427 -12.50 6.53 30.31
N ALA A 428 -13.25 6.54 31.42
CA ALA A 428 -14.15 5.44 31.79
C ALA A 428 -15.23 5.19 30.72
N ALA A 429 -15.72 6.26 30.09
CA ALA A 429 -16.67 6.19 28.97
C ALA A 429 -16.01 5.93 27.60
N ARG A 430 -14.68 5.72 27.55
CA ARG A 430 -13.89 5.50 26.33
C ARG A 430 -13.98 6.62 25.29
N VAL A 431 -14.28 7.85 25.71
CA VAL A 431 -14.25 9.02 24.83
C VAL A 431 -12.78 9.38 24.54
N PRO A 432 -12.36 9.52 23.27
CA PRO A 432 -11.05 10.06 22.93
C PRO A 432 -10.93 11.51 23.39
N THR A 433 -10.04 11.76 24.34
CA THR A 433 -9.80 13.09 24.93
C THR A 433 -8.44 13.61 24.50
N TYR A 434 -8.38 14.87 24.07
CA TYR A 434 -7.17 15.53 23.58
C TYR A 434 -6.89 16.79 24.39
N PRO A 435 -5.61 17.17 24.55
CA PRO A 435 -5.23 18.37 25.29
C PRO A 435 -5.59 19.66 24.54
N THR A 436 -5.71 19.62 23.21
CA THR A 436 -6.00 20.79 22.37
C THR A 436 -6.98 20.46 21.26
N GLU A 437 -7.68 21.49 20.77
CA GLU A 437 -8.55 21.40 19.59
C GLU A 437 -7.77 21.01 18.33
N ALA A 438 -6.51 21.45 18.22
CA ALA A 438 -5.68 21.11 17.08
C ALA A 438 -5.37 19.61 17.00
N GLU A 439 -5.11 18.97 18.14
CA GLU A 439 -4.90 17.53 18.23
C GLU A 439 -6.19 16.73 18.02
N ALA A 440 -7.32 17.18 18.57
CA ALA A 440 -8.60 16.51 18.37
C ALA A 440 -9.03 16.52 16.90
N VAL A 441 -8.89 17.67 16.22
CA VAL A 441 -9.16 17.78 14.78
C VAL A 441 -8.20 16.92 13.97
N ARG A 442 -6.92 16.82 14.37
CA ARG A 442 -5.96 15.91 13.73
C ARG A 442 -6.35 14.44 13.91
N GLY A 443 -6.76 14.04 15.11
CA GLY A 443 -7.32 12.73 15.43
C GLY A 443 -8.53 12.37 14.58
N PHE A 444 -9.48 13.31 14.45
CA PHE A 444 -10.61 13.17 13.54
C PHE A 444 -10.18 13.00 12.07
N GLN A 445 -9.21 13.78 11.61
CA GLN A 445 -8.66 13.65 10.25
C GLN A 445 -7.89 12.34 10.03
N HIS A 446 -7.31 11.74 11.08
CA HIS A 446 -6.76 10.38 10.99
C HIS A 446 -7.86 9.35 10.77
N LEU A 447 -8.99 9.47 11.47
CA LEU A 447 -10.15 8.58 11.29
C LEU A 447 -10.75 8.69 9.88
N VAL A 448 -10.91 9.91 9.35
CA VAL A 448 -11.38 10.14 7.97
C VAL A 448 -10.43 9.53 6.94
N ARG A 449 -9.12 9.79 7.06
CA ARG A 449 -8.12 9.26 6.13
C ARG A 449 -8.01 7.74 6.21
N TYR A 450 -8.10 7.16 7.40
CA TYR A 450 -8.13 5.72 7.58
C TYR A 450 -9.36 5.11 6.89
N ARG A 451 -10.56 5.69 7.09
CA ARG A 451 -11.77 5.28 6.36
C ARG A 451 -11.55 5.32 4.85
N ASP A 452 -11.05 6.43 4.32
CA ASP A 452 -10.84 6.59 2.88
C ASP A 452 -9.90 5.54 2.31
N ALA A 453 -8.81 5.28 3.02
CA ALA A 453 -7.85 4.25 2.67
C ALA A 453 -8.50 2.84 2.71
N GLN A 454 -9.33 2.56 3.72
CA GLN A 454 -10.07 1.29 3.82
C GLN A 454 -11.12 1.13 2.72
N SER A 455 -11.92 2.16 2.45
CA SER A 455 -12.89 2.15 1.36
C SER A 455 -12.19 1.92 0.02
N ALA A 456 -11.09 2.63 -0.26
CA ALA A 456 -10.31 2.44 -1.48
C ALA A 456 -9.69 1.03 -1.60
N LEU A 457 -9.33 0.41 -0.47
CA LEU A 457 -8.76 -0.94 -0.42
C LEU A 457 -9.80 -2.04 -0.61
N MET A 458 -11.01 -1.82 -0.09
CA MET A 458 -12.14 -2.76 -0.12
C MET A 458 -13.06 -2.56 -1.33
N GLU A 459 -12.93 -1.45 -2.05
CA GLU A 459 -13.76 -1.17 -3.21
C GLU A 459 -13.37 -2.06 -4.40
N THR A 460 -14.42 -2.55 -5.03
CA THR A 460 -14.38 -3.22 -6.31
C THR A 460 -14.05 -2.21 -7.43
N PRO A 461 -12.96 -2.36 -8.19
CA PRO A 461 -12.73 -1.59 -9.40
C PRO A 461 -13.81 -1.89 -10.45
N PRO A 462 -14.30 -0.89 -11.21
CA PRO A 462 -15.03 -1.18 -12.43
C PRO A 462 -14.08 -1.82 -13.45
N SER A 463 -14.60 -2.75 -14.26
CA SER A 463 -13.86 -3.29 -15.41
C SER A 463 -13.40 -2.16 -16.35
N LEU A 464 -12.28 -2.37 -17.05
CA LEU A 464 -11.77 -1.41 -18.04
C LEU A 464 -12.90 -1.00 -19.00
N PRO A 465 -13.03 0.30 -19.34
CA PRO A 465 -14.12 0.78 -20.19
C PRO A 465 -14.17 0.07 -21.56
N GLN A 466 -15.36 -0.13 -22.15
CA GLN A 466 -15.50 -0.76 -23.48
C GLN A 466 -14.78 0.02 -24.60
N ASP A 467 -14.57 1.32 -24.40
CA ASP A 467 -13.82 2.25 -25.25
C ASP A 467 -12.28 2.18 -25.03
N PHE A 468 -11.81 1.28 -24.17
CA PHE A 468 -10.39 1.06 -23.91
C PHE A 468 -9.77 0.10 -24.94
N VAL A 469 -9.36 0.64 -26.09
CA VAL A 469 -8.64 -0.09 -27.14
C VAL A 469 -7.18 0.39 -27.17
N VAL A 470 -6.23 -0.55 -27.09
CA VAL A 470 -4.78 -0.28 -27.17
C VAL A 470 -4.12 -1.26 -28.14
N ASP A 471 -3.11 -0.80 -28.86
CA ASP A 471 -2.26 -1.62 -29.72
C ASP A 471 -0.90 -1.81 -29.06
N ALA A 472 -0.86 -2.71 -28.08
CA ALA A 472 0.37 -3.03 -27.35
C ALA A 472 1.45 -3.65 -28.26
N GLY A 473 1.06 -4.31 -29.35
CA GLY A 473 1.99 -4.91 -30.32
C GLY A 473 2.76 -3.83 -31.09
N ALA A 474 2.06 -2.86 -31.67
CA ALA A 474 2.69 -1.73 -32.37
C ALA A 474 3.57 -0.90 -31.43
N ALA A 475 3.08 -0.65 -30.22
CA ALA A 475 3.82 0.09 -29.20
C ALA A 475 5.12 -0.61 -28.78
N ARG A 476 5.09 -1.94 -28.60
CA ARG A 476 6.28 -2.74 -28.29
C ARG A 476 7.30 -2.71 -29.42
N ALA A 477 6.86 -2.85 -30.68
CA ALA A 477 7.74 -2.78 -31.84
C ALA A 477 8.51 -1.44 -31.93
N ILE A 478 7.85 -0.32 -31.58
CA ILE A 478 8.50 1.01 -31.53
C ILE A 478 9.64 1.03 -30.50
N VAL A 479 9.39 0.52 -29.30
CA VAL A 479 10.38 0.55 -28.21
C VAL A 479 11.52 -0.44 -28.47
N GLU A 480 11.22 -1.64 -28.99
CA GLU A 480 12.22 -2.62 -29.38
C GLU A 480 13.15 -2.07 -30.47
N ALA A 481 12.61 -1.38 -31.48
CA ALA A 481 13.41 -0.75 -32.53
C ALA A 481 14.37 0.33 -31.97
N ALA A 482 13.89 1.17 -31.05
CA ALA A 482 14.72 2.18 -30.41
C ALA A 482 15.85 1.56 -29.56
N LEU A 483 15.55 0.52 -28.80
CA LEU A 483 16.55 -0.21 -28.01
C LEU A 483 17.57 -0.93 -28.90
N ALA A 484 17.13 -1.56 -29.98
CA ALA A 484 18.02 -2.18 -30.97
C ALA A 484 18.96 -1.16 -31.62
N ALA A 485 18.51 0.08 -31.79
CA ALA A 485 19.32 1.21 -32.26
C ALA A 485 20.20 1.85 -31.15
N GLY A 486 20.21 1.31 -29.93
CA GLY A 486 20.99 1.83 -28.80
C GLY A 486 20.49 3.18 -28.25
N GLN A 487 19.25 3.58 -28.59
CA GLN A 487 18.68 4.84 -28.16
C GLN A 487 18.23 4.76 -26.69
N ARG A 488 18.41 5.87 -25.97
CA ARG A 488 17.89 6.05 -24.60
C ARG A 488 16.57 6.84 -24.55
N TRP A 489 16.27 7.54 -25.64
CA TRP A 489 15.08 8.37 -25.81
C TRP A 489 14.43 8.02 -27.13
N LEU A 490 13.10 7.90 -27.13
CA LEU A 490 12.36 7.84 -28.39
C LEU A 490 12.43 9.21 -29.07
N ASP A 491 12.56 9.20 -30.40
CA ASP A 491 12.41 10.43 -31.16
C ASP A 491 10.93 10.92 -31.12
N PRO A 492 10.66 12.17 -31.51
CA PRO A 492 9.31 12.74 -31.48
C PRO A 492 8.28 12.02 -32.37
N LEU A 493 8.68 11.40 -33.47
CA LEU A 493 7.77 10.65 -34.35
C LEU A 493 7.39 9.31 -33.70
N ALA A 494 8.38 8.59 -33.18
CA ALA A 494 8.19 7.36 -32.41
C ALA A 494 7.35 7.62 -31.15
N THR A 495 7.58 8.73 -30.46
CA THR A 495 6.77 9.17 -29.31
C THR A 495 5.32 9.43 -29.71
N HIS A 496 5.08 10.16 -30.81
CA HIS A 496 3.73 10.40 -31.32
C HIS A 496 3.00 9.09 -31.70
N ALA A 497 3.69 8.18 -32.39
CA ALA A 497 3.16 6.88 -32.76
C ALA A 497 2.84 6.01 -31.53
N LEU A 498 3.69 6.04 -30.49
CA LEU A 498 3.46 5.34 -29.23
C LEU A 498 2.19 5.85 -28.52
N LEU A 499 2.04 7.18 -28.40
CA LEU A 499 0.85 7.78 -27.80
C LEU A 499 -0.42 7.43 -28.60
N LYS A 500 -0.33 7.43 -29.94
CA LYS A 500 -1.41 7.02 -30.84
C LYS A 500 -1.80 5.55 -30.64
N ALA A 501 -0.86 4.64 -30.44
CA ALA A 501 -1.12 3.22 -30.17
C ALA A 501 -1.94 3.00 -28.89
N TYR A 502 -1.86 3.92 -27.93
CA TYR A 502 -2.70 3.92 -26.72
C TYR A 502 -3.90 4.87 -26.83
N GLY A 503 -4.14 5.48 -27.98
CA GLY A 503 -5.21 6.44 -28.21
C GLY A 503 -5.13 7.65 -27.28
N ILE A 504 -3.92 8.16 -27.00
CA ILE A 504 -3.69 9.42 -26.32
C ILE A 504 -3.53 10.52 -27.40
N PRO A 505 -4.53 11.42 -27.57
CA PRO A 505 -4.44 12.52 -28.53
C PRO A 505 -3.22 13.38 -28.26
N SER A 506 -2.42 13.60 -29.30
CA SER A 506 -1.27 14.50 -29.27
C SER A 506 -1.26 15.40 -30.51
N ALA A 507 -0.62 16.56 -30.40
CA ALA A 507 -0.48 17.48 -31.51
C ALA A 507 0.20 16.78 -32.70
N PRO A 508 -0.27 16.98 -33.94
CA PRO A 508 0.35 16.39 -35.12
C PRO A 508 1.85 16.70 -35.19
N VAL A 509 2.64 15.69 -35.59
CA VAL A 509 4.08 15.81 -35.79
C VAL A 509 4.38 15.43 -37.23
N LEU A 510 4.82 16.41 -38.03
CA LEU A 510 5.22 16.19 -39.42
C LEU A 510 6.74 16.38 -39.53
N HIS A 511 7.44 15.49 -40.22
CA HIS A 511 8.88 15.56 -40.42
C HIS A 511 9.22 16.16 -41.77
N ALA A 512 10.03 17.22 -41.75
CA ALA A 512 10.63 17.84 -42.92
C ALA A 512 12.15 17.66 -42.87
N ARG A 513 12.76 17.16 -43.94
CA ARG A 513 14.22 17.00 -44.04
C ARG A 513 14.93 18.34 -44.24
N ASP A 514 14.25 19.30 -44.85
CA ASP A 514 14.79 20.61 -45.18
C ASP A 514 13.72 21.73 -45.13
N ALA A 515 14.14 22.94 -45.47
CA ALA A 515 13.27 24.11 -45.46
C ALA A 515 12.16 24.08 -46.52
N HIS A 516 12.38 23.40 -47.66
CA HIS A 516 11.39 23.32 -48.72
C HIS A 516 10.27 22.36 -48.33
N GLU A 517 10.62 21.16 -47.87
CA GLU A 517 9.65 20.19 -47.37
C GLU A 517 8.88 20.74 -46.15
N ALA A 518 9.53 21.57 -45.33
CA ALA A 518 8.86 22.25 -44.22
C ALA A 518 7.77 23.22 -44.69
N MET A 519 7.98 23.92 -45.82
CA MET A 519 6.96 24.77 -46.43
C MET A 519 5.80 23.95 -46.98
N ASP A 520 6.08 22.86 -47.70
CA ASP A 520 5.06 22.00 -48.31
C ASP A 520 4.13 21.41 -47.24
N LEU A 521 4.70 20.98 -46.11
CA LEU A 521 3.94 20.47 -44.97
C LEU A 521 3.19 21.56 -44.18
N ALA A 522 3.73 22.79 -44.17
CA ALA A 522 3.09 23.93 -43.50
C ALA A 522 1.93 24.52 -44.30
N GLN A 523 1.96 24.47 -45.63
CA GLN A 523 0.97 25.04 -46.52
C GLN A 523 -0.48 24.65 -46.17
N PRO A 524 -0.85 23.35 -46.08
CA PRO A 524 -2.23 22.98 -45.76
C PRO A 524 -2.67 23.44 -44.36
N LEU A 525 -1.75 23.56 -43.40
CA LEU A 525 -2.04 24.05 -42.05
C LEU A 525 -2.34 25.55 -42.06
N LEU A 526 -1.55 26.32 -42.81
CA LEU A 526 -1.72 27.77 -42.98
C LEU A 526 -3.02 28.09 -43.73
N GLU A 527 -3.36 27.31 -44.77
CA GLU A 527 -4.61 27.45 -45.53
C GLU A 527 -5.85 27.19 -44.66
N GLN A 528 -5.73 26.35 -43.64
CA GLN A 528 -6.76 26.10 -42.62
C GLN A 528 -6.83 27.19 -41.54
N GLY A 529 -6.01 28.25 -41.66
CA GLY A 529 -5.96 29.38 -40.72
C GLY A 529 -5.17 29.12 -39.44
N ALA A 530 -4.46 27.98 -39.34
CA ALA A 530 -3.55 27.74 -38.22
C ALA A 530 -2.23 28.49 -38.42
N SER A 531 -1.55 28.86 -37.34
CA SER A 531 -0.12 29.18 -37.41
C SER A 531 0.70 27.91 -37.19
N VAL A 532 1.98 27.93 -37.55
CA VAL A 532 2.88 26.77 -37.51
C VAL A 532 4.03 27.01 -36.55
N ALA A 533 4.46 25.95 -35.88
CA ALA A 533 5.69 25.87 -35.12
C ALA A 533 6.71 24.97 -35.84
N LEU A 534 7.96 25.43 -35.89
CA LEU A 534 9.10 24.65 -36.35
C LEU A 534 10.01 24.31 -35.18
N LYS A 535 10.43 23.04 -35.10
CA LYS A 535 11.37 22.56 -34.07
C LYS A 535 12.47 21.73 -34.71
N ILE A 536 13.71 21.85 -34.26
CA ILE A 536 14.81 20.98 -34.71
C ILE A 536 14.52 19.51 -34.37
N LEU A 537 14.81 18.61 -35.31
CA LEU A 537 14.83 17.16 -35.10
C LEU A 537 16.27 16.67 -35.16
N SER A 538 16.82 16.31 -34.00
CA SER A 538 18.18 15.77 -33.90
C SER A 538 18.29 14.88 -32.65
N PRO A 539 18.81 13.65 -32.78
CA PRO A 539 19.06 12.77 -31.64
C PRO A 539 20.21 13.26 -30.75
N ASP A 540 21.11 14.09 -31.30
CA ASP A 540 22.28 14.61 -30.58
C ASP A 540 22.04 15.98 -29.93
N ILE A 541 20.85 16.57 -30.15
CA ILE A 541 20.40 17.85 -29.58
C ILE A 541 19.08 17.64 -28.81
N PRO A 542 19.12 17.03 -27.61
CA PRO A 542 17.92 16.73 -26.84
C PRO A 542 17.23 17.99 -26.28
N HIS A 543 18.01 19.04 -25.95
CA HIS A 543 17.49 20.33 -25.50
C HIS A 543 17.50 21.34 -26.64
N LYS A 544 16.35 21.45 -27.33
CA LYS A 544 16.17 22.32 -28.51
C LYS A 544 16.56 23.79 -28.25
N SER A 545 16.45 24.27 -27.01
CA SER A 545 16.84 25.63 -26.61
C SER A 545 18.35 25.90 -26.69
N GLU A 546 19.20 24.87 -26.60
CA GLU A 546 20.66 25.02 -26.70
C GLU A 546 21.12 25.58 -28.06
N VAL A 547 20.33 25.30 -29.10
CA VAL A 547 20.60 25.78 -30.47
C VAL A 547 19.56 26.78 -30.95
N ASP A 548 18.73 27.30 -30.05
CA ASP A 548 17.58 28.14 -30.39
C ASP A 548 16.69 27.48 -31.48
N GLY A 549 16.55 26.16 -31.38
CA GLY A 549 15.95 25.28 -32.39
C GLY A 549 14.43 25.24 -32.36
N VAL A 550 13.76 26.29 -31.89
CA VAL A 550 12.29 26.39 -31.83
C VAL A 550 11.84 27.75 -32.36
N ARG A 551 10.88 27.75 -33.28
CA ARG A 551 10.19 28.95 -33.76
C ARG A 551 8.68 28.69 -33.69
N LEU A 552 7.94 29.60 -33.08
CA LEU A 552 6.50 29.47 -32.84
C LEU A 552 5.74 30.52 -33.65
N ASN A 553 4.43 30.32 -33.82
CA ASN A 553 3.49 31.30 -34.38
C ASN A 553 3.83 31.81 -35.80
N LEU A 554 4.38 30.93 -36.65
CA LEU A 554 4.68 31.28 -38.04
C LEU A 554 3.38 31.27 -38.86
N SER A 555 3.01 32.42 -39.40
CA SER A 555 1.72 32.63 -40.08
C SER A 555 1.82 32.72 -41.61
N THR A 556 3.02 32.64 -42.18
CA THR A 556 3.25 32.70 -43.63
C THR A 556 4.31 31.70 -44.08
N LEU A 557 4.22 31.22 -45.32
CA LEU A 557 5.22 30.30 -45.89
C LEU A 557 6.63 30.91 -45.93
N ALA A 558 6.74 32.22 -46.21
CA ALA A 558 8.01 32.93 -46.18
C ALA A 558 8.64 32.93 -44.76
N ALA A 559 7.83 33.10 -43.72
CA ALA A 559 8.30 33.02 -42.33
C ALA A 559 8.75 31.58 -41.97
N VAL A 560 8.02 30.56 -42.45
CA VAL A 560 8.41 29.14 -42.29
C VAL A 560 9.76 28.86 -42.93
N GLN A 561 9.96 29.29 -44.18
CA GLN A 561 11.23 29.10 -44.89
C GLN A 561 12.40 29.77 -44.17
N ALA A 562 12.25 31.04 -43.80
CA ALA A 562 13.30 31.80 -43.12
C ALA A 562 13.65 31.18 -41.76
N ALA A 563 12.64 30.76 -40.99
CA ALA A 563 12.82 30.08 -39.71
C ALA A 563 13.53 28.72 -39.88
N ALA A 564 13.12 27.92 -40.86
CA ALA A 564 13.72 26.61 -41.14
C ALA A 564 15.22 26.71 -41.47
N ILE A 565 15.58 27.62 -42.37
CA ILE A 565 16.99 27.89 -42.73
C ILE A 565 17.77 28.35 -41.50
N SER A 566 17.21 29.29 -40.72
CA SER A 566 17.86 29.81 -39.52
C SER A 566 18.13 28.71 -38.48
N ILE A 567 17.14 27.87 -38.17
CA ILE A 567 17.28 26.78 -37.19
C ILE A 567 18.36 25.79 -37.65
N LEU A 568 18.32 25.34 -38.91
CA LEU A 568 19.25 24.34 -39.43
C LEU A 568 20.69 24.87 -39.48
N SER A 569 20.89 26.12 -39.90
CA SER A 569 22.22 26.75 -39.90
C SER A 569 22.77 26.90 -38.48
N ARG A 570 21.95 27.40 -37.55
CA ARG A 570 22.33 27.60 -36.15
C ARG A 570 22.71 26.29 -35.46
N ALA A 571 21.94 25.22 -35.72
CA ALA A 571 22.25 23.90 -35.19
C ALA A 571 23.59 23.35 -35.71
N ARG A 572 23.87 23.51 -37.01
CA ARG A 572 25.17 23.10 -37.60
C ARG A 572 26.35 23.94 -37.09
N GLU A 573 26.14 25.23 -36.86
CA GLU A 573 27.18 26.12 -36.31
C GLU A 573 27.53 25.77 -34.85
N LEU A 574 26.52 25.61 -34.00
CA LEU A 574 26.72 25.38 -32.57
C LEU A 574 27.08 23.93 -32.23
N ARG A 575 26.65 22.97 -33.07
CA ARG A 575 26.84 21.53 -32.87
C ARG A 575 27.26 20.87 -34.20
N PRO A 576 28.47 21.12 -34.71
CA PRO A 576 28.91 20.65 -36.03
C PRO A 576 28.94 19.11 -36.15
N ASP A 577 29.20 18.42 -35.04
CA ASP A 577 29.26 16.95 -35.01
C ASP A 577 27.88 16.30 -34.77
N ALA A 578 26.82 17.09 -34.56
CA ALA A 578 25.49 16.55 -34.31
C ALA A 578 24.83 16.07 -35.60
N ARG A 579 24.24 14.88 -35.57
CA ARG A 579 23.33 14.40 -36.59
C ARG A 579 22.04 15.21 -36.54
N ILE A 580 21.72 15.89 -37.64
CA ILE A 580 20.48 16.66 -37.81
C ILE A 580 19.61 15.94 -38.83
N ASP A 581 18.50 15.39 -38.36
CA ASP A 581 17.57 14.63 -39.21
C ASP A 581 16.53 15.55 -39.88
N GLY A 582 16.47 16.82 -39.49
CA GLY A 582 15.67 17.86 -40.13
C GLY A 582 14.89 18.72 -39.14
N LEU A 583 13.63 18.98 -39.44
CA LEU A 583 12.71 19.83 -38.71
C LEU A 583 11.39 19.09 -38.46
N LEU A 584 10.73 19.43 -37.36
CA LEU A 584 9.35 19.09 -37.09
C LEU A 584 8.47 20.29 -37.42
N VAL A 585 7.44 20.04 -38.22
CA VAL A 585 6.38 20.99 -38.53
C VAL A 585 5.14 20.60 -37.73
N GLN A 586 4.62 21.53 -36.93
CA GLN A 586 3.44 21.29 -36.11
C GLN A 586 2.47 22.48 -36.19
N PRO A 587 1.15 22.28 -36.16
CA PRO A 587 0.22 23.37 -35.97
C PRO A 587 0.37 23.95 -34.56
N THR A 588 0.34 25.28 -34.46
CA THR A 588 0.21 25.97 -33.18
C THR A 588 -1.20 25.74 -32.64
N ILE A 589 -1.30 25.05 -31.52
CA ILE A 589 -2.57 24.77 -30.87
C ILE A 589 -2.97 25.94 -29.97
N VAL A 590 -4.16 26.50 -30.19
CA VAL A 590 -4.74 27.58 -29.38
C VAL A 590 -6.04 27.09 -28.75
N ARG A 591 -6.03 26.85 -27.43
CA ARG A 591 -7.22 26.47 -26.64
C ARG A 591 -7.32 27.38 -25.42
N PRO A 592 -7.92 28.59 -25.55
CA PRO A 592 -7.86 29.63 -24.52
C PRO A 592 -8.46 29.24 -23.17
N LYS A 593 -9.40 28.27 -23.17
CA LYS A 593 -10.09 27.78 -21.97
C LYS A 593 -9.58 26.42 -21.48
N ALA A 594 -8.49 25.92 -22.06
CA ALA A 594 -7.86 24.70 -21.62
C ALA A 594 -6.98 24.93 -20.39
N ARG A 595 -6.94 23.91 -19.53
CA ARG A 595 -6.06 23.86 -18.37
C ARG A 595 -4.81 23.10 -18.75
N GLU A 596 -3.65 23.63 -18.39
CA GLU A 596 -2.37 22.93 -18.55
C GLU A 596 -2.17 21.94 -17.39
N LEU A 597 -2.03 20.67 -17.74
CA LEU A 597 -1.79 19.56 -16.83
C LEU A 597 -0.44 18.92 -17.15
N ILE A 598 0.12 18.21 -16.17
CA ILE A 598 1.22 17.27 -16.38
C ILE A 598 0.72 15.86 -16.05
N ALA A 599 1.07 14.90 -16.88
CA ALA A 599 0.79 13.49 -16.66
C ALA A 599 1.94 12.64 -17.18
N GLY A 600 2.26 11.55 -16.49
CA GLY A 600 3.34 10.69 -16.96
C GLY A 600 3.71 9.52 -16.05
N ILE A 601 4.81 8.89 -16.41
CA ILE A 601 5.43 7.75 -15.72
C ILE A 601 6.82 8.18 -15.24
N ALA A 602 7.07 8.05 -13.95
CA ALA A 602 8.40 8.15 -13.35
C ALA A 602 8.93 6.75 -13.00
N ASP A 603 10.25 6.57 -12.87
CA ASP A 603 10.88 5.33 -12.40
C ASP A 603 11.48 5.53 -11.00
N ASP A 604 10.91 4.86 -10.01
CA ASP A 604 11.46 4.79 -8.66
C ASP A 604 12.35 3.53 -8.51
N ALA A 605 13.44 3.66 -7.76
CA ALA A 605 14.38 2.56 -7.57
C ALA A 605 13.81 1.40 -6.73
N THR A 606 12.84 1.68 -5.86
CA THR A 606 12.26 0.72 -4.91
C THR A 606 10.92 0.18 -5.42
N PHE A 607 10.01 1.05 -5.86
CA PHE A 607 8.64 0.71 -6.24
C PHE A 607 8.45 0.55 -7.76
N GLY A 608 9.46 0.89 -8.56
CA GLY A 608 9.40 0.84 -10.02
C GLY A 608 8.56 1.99 -10.60
N PRO A 609 7.73 1.74 -11.62
CA PRO A 609 7.01 2.81 -12.30
C PRO A 609 5.95 3.45 -11.40
N VAL A 610 5.85 4.77 -11.46
CA VAL A 610 4.89 5.58 -10.69
C VAL A 610 4.17 6.54 -11.63
N ILE A 611 2.83 6.59 -11.53
CA ILE A 611 2.02 7.53 -12.30
C ILE A 611 2.00 8.87 -11.58
N VAL A 612 2.38 9.93 -12.29
CA VAL A 612 2.41 11.31 -11.82
C VAL A 612 1.30 12.09 -12.51
N PHE A 613 0.55 12.87 -11.74
CA PHE A 613 -0.46 13.80 -12.26
C PHE A 613 -0.39 15.12 -11.49
N GLY A 614 -0.58 16.24 -12.18
CA GLY A 614 -0.58 17.54 -11.53
C GLY A 614 -0.89 18.70 -12.46
N ARG A 615 -0.69 19.92 -11.95
CA ARG A 615 -0.73 21.14 -12.76
C ARG A 615 0.49 21.20 -13.68
N GLY A 616 0.27 21.41 -14.98
CA GLY A 616 1.33 21.49 -15.98
C GLY A 616 1.91 22.89 -16.15
N GLY A 617 2.72 23.04 -17.20
CA GLY A 617 3.38 24.28 -17.58
C GLY A 617 4.82 24.37 -17.08
N THR A 618 5.43 25.54 -17.24
CA THR A 618 6.87 25.76 -17.01
C THR A 618 7.27 25.85 -15.53
N ALA A 619 6.34 26.18 -14.64
CA ALA A 619 6.60 26.37 -13.20
C ALA A 619 6.17 25.16 -12.34
N VAL A 620 6.02 23.98 -12.94
CA VAL A 620 5.44 22.81 -12.28
C VAL A 620 6.19 22.39 -11.01
N GLU A 621 7.53 22.39 -11.05
CA GLU A 621 8.38 22.01 -9.92
C GLU A 621 8.28 22.97 -8.72
N VAL A 622 7.99 24.25 -9.00
CA VAL A 622 7.86 25.31 -7.97
C VAL A 622 6.46 25.30 -7.35
N ILE A 623 5.42 25.13 -8.18
CA ILE A 623 4.03 25.08 -7.70
C ILE A 623 3.78 23.81 -6.89
N ASN A 624 4.39 22.69 -7.29
CA ASN A 624 4.33 21.40 -6.61
C ASN A 624 2.89 20.93 -6.31
N ASP A 625 1.95 21.25 -7.22
CA ASP A 625 0.57 20.77 -7.17
C ASP A 625 0.45 19.45 -7.95
N LYS A 626 0.79 18.36 -7.26
CA LYS A 626 0.93 17.03 -7.84
C LYS A 626 0.36 15.96 -6.92
N ALA A 627 0.05 14.82 -7.49
CA ALA A 627 -0.26 13.60 -6.78
C ALA A 627 0.36 12.41 -7.53
N LEU A 628 0.68 11.35 -6.78
CA LEU A 628 1.32 10.15 -7.28
C LEU A 628 0.47 8.91 -6.98
N ALA A 629 0.53 7.91 -7.85
CA ALA A 629 -0.06 6.59 -7.63
C ALA A 629 0.78 5.47 -8.23
N LEU A 630 0.77 4.30 -7.60
CA LEU A 630 1.39 3.10 -8.15
C LEU A 630 0.43 2.44 -9.16
N PRO A 631 0.91 2.02 -10.35
CA PRO A 631 0.14 1.17 -11.25
C PRO A 631 -0.07 -0.24 -10.64
N PRO A 632 -1.09 -0.99 -11.09
CA PRO A 632 -2.10 -0.62 -12.08
C PRO A 632 -3.14 0.38 -11.54
N LEU A 633 -3.74 1.16 -12.45
CA LEU A 633 -4.83 2.09 -12.15
C LEU A 633 -6.11 1.70 -12.88
N ASP A 634 -7.24 1.90 -12.20
CA ASP A 634 -8.58 1.93 -12.77
C ASP A 634 -9.09 3.39 -12.81
N LEU A 635 -10.27 3.63 -13.40
CA LEU A 635 -10.83 4.98 -13.49
C LEU A 635 -11.09 5.62 -12.11
N ARG A 636 -11.45 4.82 -11.09
CA ARG A 636 -11.72 5.33 -9.75
C ARG A 636 -10.44 5.84 -9.10
N LEU A 637 -9.36 5.04 -9.14
CA LEU A 637 -8.04 5.41 -8.66
C LEU A 637 -7.47 6.61 -9.43
N ALA A 638 -7.76 6.70 -10.73
CA ALA A 638 -7.40 7.87 -11.53
C ALA A 638 -8.17 9.13 -11.08
N HIS A 639 -9.47 9.04 -10.81
CA HIS A 639 -10.24 10.14 -10.24
C HIS A 639 -9.77 10.53 -8.82
N GLU A 640 -9.42 9.56 -7.99
CA GLU A 640 -8.82 9.81 -6.66
C GLU A 640 -7.45 10.51 -6.79
N LEU A 641 -6.62 10.08 -7.75
CA LEU A 641 -5.35 10.73 -8.08
C LEU A 641 -5.57 12.18 -8.50
N ILE A 642 -6.55 12.45 -9.36
CA ILE A 642 -6.93 13.83 -9.75
C ILE A 642 -7.40 14.61 -8.53
N GLY A 643 -8.34 14.08 -7.75
CA GLY A 643 -8.96 14.76 -6.60
C GLY A 643 -7.99 15.16 -5.49
N ARG A 644 -6.82 14.51 -5.39
CA ARG A 644 -5.76 14.86 -4.44
C ARG A 644 -4.98 16.13 -4.82
N THR A 645 -5.12 16.62 -6.04
CA THR A 645 -4.49 17.86 -6.53
C THR A 645 -5.38 19.08 -6.30
N ARG A 646 -4.80 20.28 -6.24
CA ARG A 646 -5.53 21.55 -6.25
C ARG A 646 -6.10 21.84 -7.64
N VAL A 647 -5.43 21.39 -8.71
CA VAL A 647 -5.88 21.56 -10.09
C VAL A 647 -7.25 20.92 -10.34
N SER A 648 -7.62 19.87 -9.60
CA SER A 648 -8.97 19.30 -9.62
C SER A 648 -10.09 20.33 -9.42
N ARG A 649 -9.86 21.38 -8.62
CA ARG A 649 -10.85 22.45 -8.37
C ARG A 649 -11.08 23.32 -9.60
N ILE A 650 -10.04 23.52 -10.42
CA ILE A 650 -10.13 24.33 -11.64
C ILE A 650 -10.51 23.51 -12.88
N LEU A 651 -10.55 22.18 -12.77
CA LEU A 651 -11.20 21.32 -13.77
C LEU A 651 -12.73 21.45 -13.70
N LYS A 652 -13.29 21.79 -12.53
CA LYS A 652 -14.71 22.16 -12.37
C LYS A 652 -15.03 23.51 -13.04
N PRO A 653 -16.31 23.83 -13.26
CA PRO A 653 -16.70 25.14 -13.74
C PRO A 653 -16.29 26.24 -12.76
N TYR A 654 -15.69 27.32 -13.26
CA TYR A 654 -15.44 28.54 -12.50
C TYR A 654 -15.42 29.74 -13.43
N SER A 655 -16.02 30.87 -13.01
CA SER A 655 -16.12 32.08 -13.83
C SER A 655 -16.61 31.73 -15.25
N ASP A 656 -15.86 32.12 -16.29
CA ASP A 656 -16.18 31.87 -17.71
C ASP A 656 -15.58 30.57 -18.27
N PHE A 657 -15.01 29.71 -17.42
CA PHE A 657 -14.41 28.43 -17.79
C PHE A 657 -15.40 27.28 -17.58
N PRO A 658 -15.86 26.59 -18.65
CA PRO A 658 -16.65 25.37 -18.53
C PRO A 658 -15.86 24.26 -17.85
N ALA A 659 -16.53 23.24 -17.30
CA ALA A 659 -15.85 22.05 -16.81
C ALA A 659 -14.98 21.41 -17.90
N ALA A 660 -13.78 20.96 -17.53
CA ALA A 660 -12.99 20.10 -18.38
C ALA A 660 -13.55 18.67 -18.36
N ASP A 661 -13.26 17.89 -19.41
CA ASP A 661 -13.58 16.47 -19.44
C ASP A 661 -12.64 15.68 -18.50
N GLU A 662 -13.03 15.63 -17.22
CA GLU A 662 -12.28 14.88 -16.19
C GLU A 662 -12.22 13.37 -16.47
N ARG A 663 -13.22 12.82 -17.19
CA ARG A 663 -13.19 11.39 -17.57
C ARG A 663 -12.09 11.16 -18.60
N ALA A 664 -11.91 12.05 -19.58
CA ALA A 664 -10.82 11.96 -20.54
C ALA A 664 -9.44 12.05 -19.85
N VAL A 665 -9.29 12.94 -18.87
CA VAL A 665 -8.05 13.02 -18.06
C VAL A 665 -7.82 11.70 -17.30
N ALA A 666 -8.83 11.17 -16.62
CA ALA A 666 -8.74 9.91 -15.89
C ALA A 666 -8.37 8.73 -16.81
N LEU A 667 -8.94 8.69 -18.02
CA LEU A 667 -8.65 7.66 -19.01
C LEU A 667 -7.18 7.70 -19.49
N VAL A 668 -6.58 8.89 -19.66
CA VAL A 668 -5.14 9.01 -19.97
C VAL A 668 -4.29 8.40 -18.86
N LEU A 669 -4.62 8.65 -17.59
CA LEU A 669 -3.87 8.09 -16.46
C LEU A 669 -3.94 6.55 -16.41
N VAL A 670 -5.11 5.98 -16.71
CA VAL A 670 -5.28 4.52 -16.86
C VAL A 670 -4.45 3.99 -18.03
N LYS A 671 -4.45 4.69 -19.18
CA LYS A 671 -3.65 4.32 -20.36
C LYS A 671 -2.15 4.37 -20.08
N LEU A 672 -1.67 5.36 -19.33
CA LEU A 672 -0.27 5.43 -18.88
C LEU A 672 0.09 4.27 -17.95
N ALA A 673 -0.81 3.90 -17.02
CA ALA A 673 -0.60 2.74 -16.16
C ALA A 673 -0.56 1.42 -16.94
N GLN A 674 -1.41 1.27 -17.97
CA GLN A 674 -1.41 0.12 -18.87
C GLN A 674 -0.15 0.09 -19.75
N LEU A 675 0.27 1.24 -20.29
CA LEU A 675 1.50 1.37 -21.07
C LEU A 675 2.74 0.92 -20.27
N ALA A 676 2.82 1.30 -18.99
CA ALA A 676 3.89 0.86 -18.10
C ALA A 676 3.86 -0.65 -17.82
N ALA A 677 2.70 -1.29 -17.91
CA ALA A 677 2.53 -2.74 -17.70
C ALA A 677 2.87 -3.55 -18.95
N ASP A 678 2.49 -3.04 -20.11
CA ASP A 678 2.69 -3.73 -21.39
C ASP A 678 4.12 -3.59 -21.93
N ILE A 679 4.82 -2.50 -21.56
CA ILE A 679 6.15 -2.15 -22.04
C ILE A 679 7.07 -1.79 -20.86
N PRO A 680 7.61 -2.79 -20.14
CA PRO A 680 8.47 -2.57 -18.97
C PRO A 680 9.81 -1.89 -19.31
N GLU A 681 10.15 -1.72 -20.57
CA GLU A 681 11.32 -0.99 -21.06
C GLU A 681 11.15 0.54 -20.96
N ILE A 682 9.92 1.05 -20.88
CA ILE A 682 9.68 2.48 -20.69
C ILE A 682 10.12 2.88 -19.28
N ARG A 683 11.16 3.72 -19.19
CA ARG A 683 11.67 4.22 -17.92
C ARG A 683 10.86 5.42 -17.46
N THR A 684 10.78 6.44 -18.29
CA THR A 684 10.01 7.64 -18.00
C THR A 684 9.17 8.03 -19.20
N LEU A 685 8.01 8.62 -18.92
CA LEU A 685 7.16 9.26 -19.91
C LEU A 685 6.68 10.57 -19.32
N ASP A 686 6.96 11.67 -20.00
CA ASP A 686 6.56 13.02 -19.59
C ASP A 686 5.61 13.60 -20.63
N ILE A 687 4.37 13.91 -20.24
CA ILE A 687 3.44 14.72 -21.04
C ILE A 687 3.29 16.08 -20.35
N ASN A 688 3.94 17.10 -20.91
CA ASN A 688 3.85 18.46 -20.40
C ASN A 688 3.99 19.50 -21.51
N PRO A 689 2.96 20.32 -21.80
CA PRO A 689 1.64 20.31 -21.18
C PRO A 689 0.67 19.29 -21.83
N LEU A 690 -0.19 18.70 -21.01
CA LEU A 690 -1.44 18.06 -21.39
C LEU A 690 -2.58 19.08 -21.25
N LEU A 691 -3.16 19.53 -22.36
CA LEU A 691 -4.31 20.44 -22.33
C LEU A 691 -5.58 19.66 -22.01
N ALA A 692 -6.43 20.23 -21.15
CA ALA A 692 -7.76 19.70 -20.85
C ALA A 692 -8.83 20.81 -20.87
N ASP A 693 -9.90 20.60 -21.64
CA ASP A 693 -11.08 21.46 -21.70
C ASP A 693 -12.36 20.61 -21.86
N ARG A 694 -13.49 21.25 -22.14
CA ARG A 694 -14.78 20.57 -22.34
C ARG A 694 -14.81 19.65 -23.58
N GLU A 695 -13.90 19.85 -24.52
CA GLU A 695 -13.82 19.15 -25.81
C GLU A 695 -12.86 17.95 -25.73
N GLY A 696 -12.25 17.73 -24.56
CA GLY A 696 -11.39 16.58 -24.26
C GLY A 696 -9.99 17.00 -23.84
N ILE A 697 -9.03 16.18 -24.23
CA ILE A 697 -7.61 16.35 -23.87
C ILE A 697 -6.70 16.34 -25.11
N LEU A 698 -5.55 17.00 -25.03
CA LEU A 698 -4.56 17.03 -26.10
C LEU A 698 -3.14 17.23 -25.53
N ALA A 699 -2.24 16.28 -25.76
CA ALA A 699 -0.83 16.39 -25.41
C ALA A 699 -0.09 17.30 -26.41
N LEU A 700 0.56 18.37 -25.92
CA LEU A 700 1.31 19.29 -26.78
C LEU A 700 2.79 18.93 -26.94
N ASP A 701 3.38 18.36 -25.89
CA ASP A 701 4.74 17.82 -25.91
C ASP A 701 4.77 16.54 -25.08
N ALA A 702 5.58 15.59 -25.54
CA ALA A 702 5.84 14.37 -24.80
C ALA A 702 7.28 13.90 -25.00
N ARG A 703 7.84 13.27 -23.98
CA ARG A 703 9.17 12.65 -24.03
C ARG A 703 9.12 11.28 -23.37
N VAL A 704 9.81 10.32 -23.98
CA VAL A 704 9.83 8.92 -23.50
C VAL A 704 11.27 8.45 -23.42
N ALA A 705 11.72 8.09 -22.22
CA ALA A 705 13.00 7.41 -22.03
C ALA A 705 12.79 5.89 -21.98
N VAL A 706 13.68 5.16 -22.65
CA VAL A 706 13.63 3.70 -22.75
C VAL A 706 14.96 3.08 -22.32
N ALA A 707 14.89 1.90 -21.71
CA ALA A 707 16.06 1.10 -21.39
C ALA A 707 15.68 -0.38 -21.32
N PRO A 708 16.65 -1.31 -21.42
CA PRO A 708 16.38 -2.72 -21.17
C PRO A 708 15.68 -2.93 -19.83
N SER A 709 14.65 -3.78 -19.83
CA SER A 709 13.89 -4.11 -18.62
C SER A 709 14.80 -4.73 -17.55
N ARG A 710 14.58 -4.33 -16.29
CA ARG A 710 15.26 -4.91 -15.11
C ARG A 710 14.24 -5.57 -14.20
N ILE A 711 14.65 -6.67 -13.57
CA ILE A 711 13.87 -7.33 -12.53
C ILE A 711 14.12 -6.60 -11.20
N LEU A 712 13.10 -5.93 -10.68
CA LEU A 712 13.15 -5.21 -9.40
C LEU A 712 12.71 -6.07 -8.21
N HIS A 713 11.91 -7.10 -8.47
CA HIS A 713 11.28 -7.90 -7.43
C HIS A 713 11.48 -9.37 -7.69
N LYS A 714 11.58 -10.16 -6.62
CA LYS A 714 11.64 -11.62 -6.70
C LYS A 714 10.29 -12.19 -7.19
N GLY A 715 10.33 -13.40 -7.76
CA GLY A 715 9.17 -14.11 -8.31
C GLY A 715 8.88 -13.80 -9.78
N ARG A 716 7.95 -14.57 -10.38
CA ARG A 716 7.53 -14.40 -11.78
C ARG A 716 6.48 -13.29 -11.94
N GLY A 717 6.26 -12.84 -13.17
CA GLY A 717 5.29 -11.79 -13.55
C GLY A 717 5.94 -10.46 -13.93
N HIS A 718 5.21 -9.34 -13.79
CA HIS A 718 5.70 -8.05 -14.27
C HIS A 718 7.05 -7.69 -13.60
N PRO A 719 8.13 -7.40 -14.34
CA PRO A 719 9.47 -7.35 -13.77
C PRO A 719 9.69 -6.16 -12.82
N ARG A 720 8.86 -5.12 -12.93
CA ARG A 720 9.08 -3.83 -12.24
C ARG A 720 7.94 -3.37 -11.33
N PHE A 721 6.78 -4.04 -11.32
CA PHE A 721 5.63 -3.54 -10.55
C PHE A 721 5.68 -4.04 -9.11
N ALA A 722 5.51 -3.11 -8.16
CA ALA A 722 5.34 -3.39 -6.75
C ALA A 722 3.94 -3.96 -6.42
N VAL A 723 2.92 -3.63 -7.22
CA VAL A 723 1.57 -4.21 -7.11
C VAL A 723 1.30 -5.05 -8.35
N PHE A 724 1.00 -6.33 -8.16
CA PHE A 724 0.82 -7.25 -9.28
C PHE A 724 -0.44 -6.90 -10.08
N PRO A 725 -0.36 -6.75 -11.42
CA PRO A 725 -1.51 -6.46 -12.25
C PRO A 725 -2.46 -7.66 -12.36
N TYR A 726 -3.67 -7.42 -12.84
CA TYR A 726 -4.59 -8.52 -13.15
C TYR A 726 -3.98 -9.43 -14.23
N PRO A 727 -3.83 -10.75 -13.97
CA PRO A 727 -3.10 -11.65 -14.86
C PRO A 727 -3.97 -12.11 -16.03
N LYS A 728 -4.16 -11.22 -17.01
CA LYS A 728 -5.02 -11.42 -18.20
C LYS A 728 -4.61 -12.66 -19.02
N GLU A 729 -3.33 -13.02 -19.00
CA GLU A 729 -2.78 -14.16 -19.71
C GLU A 729 -3.31 -15.53 -19.23
N TRP A 730 -4.03 -15.57 -18.10
CA TRP A 730 -4.69 -16.76 -17.57
C TRP A 730 -6.18 -16.86 -17.91
N GLU A 731 -6.72 -15.93 -18.71
CA GLU A 731 -8.06 -16.03 -19.27
C GLU A 731 -8.07 -17.00 -20.46
N ARG A 732 -9.00 -17.96 -20.49
CA ARG A 732 -9.14 -18.92 -21.60
C ARG A 732 -10.53 -19.55 -21.65
N GLU A 733 -10.97 -19.92 -22.85
CA GLU A 733 -12.15 -20.77 -23.03
C GLU A 733 -11.77 -22.25 -22.88
N LEU A 734 -12.67 -23.01 -22.25
CA LEU A 734 -12.58 -24.45 -22.07
C LEU A 734 -13.77 -25.15 -22.70
N VAL A 735 -13.51 -26.34 -23.25
CA VAL A 735 -14.56 -27.29 -23.63
C VAL A 735 -14.67 -28.34 -22.52
N LEU A 736 -15.89 -28.49 -21.98
CA LEU A 736 -16.23 -29.45 -20.95
C LEU A 736 -16.49 -30.84 -21.54
N SER A 737 -16.55 -31.85 -20.67
CA SER A 737 -16.71 -33.25 -21.09
C SER A 737 -18.02 -33.56 -21.81
N ASP A 738 -19.05 -32.73 -21.60
CA ASP A 738 -20.35 -32.79 -22.25
C ASP A 738 -20.44 -31.97 -23.55
N GLY A 739 -19.33 -31.35 -23.98
CA GLY A 739 -19.26 -30.48 -25.15
C GLY A 739 -19.74 -29.04 -24.92
N SER A 740 -20.19 -28.68 -23.72
CA SER A 740 -20.47 -27.29 -23.34
C SER A 740 -19.16 -26.50 -23.16
N THR A 741 -19.26 -25.16 -23.18
CA THR A 741 -18.10 -24.27 -23.01
C THR A 741 -18.13 -23.57 -21.66
N ALA A 742 -16.94 -23.34 -21.10
CA ALA A 742 -16.75 -22.54 -19.89
C ALA A 742 -15.66 -21.51 -20.13
N PHE A 743 -15.90 -20.26 -19.73
CA PHE A 743 -14.87 -19.22 -19.73
C PHE A 743 -14.17 -19.20 -18.38
N VAL A 744 -12.87 -19.48 -18.36
CA VAL A 744 -12.06 -19.42 -17.15
C VAL A 744 -11.28 -18.12 -17.11
N ARG A 745 -11.35 -17.43 -15.97
CA ARG A 745 -10.55 -16.25 -15.71
C ARG A 745 -10.17 -16.11 -14.24
N PRO A 746 -9.10 -15.36 -13.91
CA PRO A 746 -8.85 -14.96 -12.53
C PRO A 746 -10.05 -14.21 -11.92
N VAL A 747 -10.30 -14.46 -10.64
CA VAL A 747 -11.30 -13.74 -9.84
C VAL A 747 -10.91 -12.29 -9.75
N ARG A 748 -11.87 -11.38 -9.90
CA ARG A 748 -11.70 -9.94 -9.77
C ARG A 748 -12.40 -9.46 -8.49
N PRO A 749 -11.98 -8.32 -7.90
CA PRO A 749 -12.67 -7.77 -6.74
C PRO A 749 -14.18 -7.53 -6.94
N GLU A 750 -14.65 -7.35 -8.18
CA GLU A 750 -16.08 -7.22 -8.55
C GLU A 750 -16.92 -8.48 -8.42
N ASP A 751 -16.31 -9.64 -8.21
CA ASP A 751 -17.02 -10.91 -8.21
C ASP A 751 -17.83 -11.16 -6.91
N ASP A 752 -18.03 -10.18 -6.01
CA ASP A 752 -18.79 -10.37 -4.76
C ASP A 752 -20.18 -10.94 -5.03
N ALA A 753 -20.94 -10.32 -5.94
CA ALA A 753 -22.29 -10.79 -6.31
C ALA A 753 -22.25 -12.18 -6.96
N LEU A 754 -21.21 -12.47 -7.74
CA LEU A 754 -21.01 -13.76 -8.39
C LEU A 754 -20.80 -14.87 -7.37
N PHE A 755 -19.96 -14.65 -6.36
CA PHE A 755 -19.74 -15.61 -5.27
C PHE A 755 -20.99 -15.81 -4.40
N ARG A 756 -21.77 -14.76 -4.12
CA ARG A 756 -23.06 -14.90 -3.40
C ARG A 756 -24.02 -15.82 -4.14
N ALA A 757 -24.20 -15.57 -5.44
CA ALA A 757 -25.08 -16.38 -6.28
C ALA A 757 -24.58 -17.83 -6.39
N PHE A 758 -23.26 -18.02 -6.48
CA PHE A 758 -22.62 -19.33 -6.48
C PHE A 758 -22.89 -20.11 -5.20
N PHE A 759 -22.61 -19.52 -4.03
CA PHE A 759 -22.79 -20.20 -2.74
C PHE A 759 -24.24 -20.60 -2.46
N ALA A 760 -25.22 -19.82 -2.94
CA ALA A 760 -26.64 -20.15 -2.84
C ALA A 760 -27.03 -21.44 -3.61
N ARG A 761 -26.16 -21.92 -4.52
CA ARG A 761 -26.35 -23.15 -5.30
C ARG A 761 -25.42 -24.30 -4.91
N VAL A 762 -24.65 -24.14 -3.83
CA VAL A 762 -23.80 -25.20 -3.27
C VAL A 762 -24.52 -25.79 -2.05
N SER A 763 -24.54 -27.11 -1.94
CA SER A 763 -25.13 -27.80 -0.80
C SER A 763 -24.35 -27.55 0.51
N ASP A 764 -25.05 -27.54 1.65
CA ASP A 764 -24.42 -27.40 2.97
C ASP A 764 -23.33 -28.43 3.23
N GLU A 765 -23.51 -29.65 2.71
CA GLU A 765 -22.54 -30.73 2.81
C GLU A 765 -21.25 -30.41 2.04
N ASP A 766 -21.35 -29.86 0.83
CA ASP A 766 -20.17 -29.48 0.05
C ASP A 766 -19.42 -28.28 0.64
N LEU A 767 -20.15 -27.35 1.23
CA LEU A 767 -19.56 -26.25 2.00
C LEU A 767 -18.81 -26.78 3.23
N ARG A 768 -19.40 -27.73 3.95
CA ARG A 768 -18.77 -28.40 5.10
C ARG A 768 -17.51 -29.14 4.68
N LEU A 769 -17.57 -29.89 3.58
CA LEU A 769 -16.43 -30.62 3.04
C LEU A 769 -15.27 -29.69 2.62
N ARG A 770 -15.58 -28.46 2.18
CA ARG A 770 -14.59 -27.47 1.75
C ARG A 770 -14.01 -26.63 2.90
N PHE A 771 -14.83 -26.23 3.86
CA PHE A 771 -14.46 -25.31 4.93
C PHE A 771 -14.28 -25.98 6.29
N PHE A 772 -14.46 -27.31 6.36
CA PHE A 772 -14.31 -28.13 7.56
C PHE A 772 -15.35 -27.78 8.66
N GLN A 773 -16.32 -26.93 8.33
CA GLN A 773 -17.37 -26.46 9.23
C GLN A 773 -18.61 -26.05 8.42
N SER A 774 -19.79 -26.10 9.04
CA SER A 774 -21.03 -25.61 8.43
C SER A 774 -21.01 -24.09 8.34
N VAL A 775 -20.94 -23.54 7.13
CA VAL A 775 -20.98 -22.09 6.87
C VAL A 775 -22.42 -21.68 6.55
N LYS A 776 -23.12 -21.08 7.51
CA LYS A 776 -24.55 -20.69 7.35
C LYS A 776 -24.76 -19.27 6.80
N HIS A 777 -23.77 -18.38 6.94
CA HIS A 777 -23.87 -16.99 6.51
C HIS A 777 -22.60 -16.51 5.81
N PHE A 778 -22.77 -16.03 4.57
CA PHE A 778 -21.71 -15.42 3.78
C PHE A 778 -21.75 -13.89 3.95
N SER A 779 -21.09 -13.40 5.01
CA SER A 779 -20.91 -11.96 5.21
C SER A 779 -20.14 -11.35 4.03
N HIS A 780 -20.32 -10.04 3.80
CA HIS A 780 -19.52 -9.31 2.81
C HIS A 780 -18.01 -9.42 3.10
N GLU A 781 -17.60 -9.36 4.36
CA GLU A 781 -16.20 -9.57 4.76
C GLU A 781 -15.66 -10.96 4.40
N PHE A 782 -16.49 -12.00 4.47
CA PHE A 782 -16.08 -13.34 4.05
C PHE A 782 -15.84 -13.41 2.55
N ILE A 783 -16.76 -12.87 1.75
CA ILE A 783 -16.64 -12.88 0.28
C ILE A 783 -15.51 -11.97 -0.20
N ALA A 784 -15.31 -10.80 0.42
CA ALA A 784 -14.19 -9.93 0.13
C ALA A 784 -12.83 -10.63 0.29
N ARG A 785 -12.67 -11.54 1.27
CA ARG A 785 -11.45 -12.37 1.44
C ARG A 785 -11.25 -13.41 0.33
N LEU A 786 -12.32 -13.76 -0.39
CA LEU A 786 -12.27 -14.67 -1.53
C LEU A 786 -11.98 -13.94 -2.85
N THR A 787 -12.48 -12.72 -3.00
CA THR A 787 -12.40 -11.97 -4.27
C THR A 787 -11.25 -10.98 -4.36
N GLN A 788 -10.82 -10.40 -3.23
CA GLN A 788 -9.76 -9.39 -3.20
C GLN A 788 -8.38 -10.03 -3.01
N LEU A 789 -7.98 -10.77 -4.03
CA LEU A 789 -6.72 -11.50 -4.04
C LEU A 789 -5.54 -10.56 -4.24
N ASP A 790 -4.40 -11.00 -3.74
CA ASP A 790 -3.12 -10.48 -4.14
C ASP A 790 -2.48 -11.46 -5.13
N TYR A 791 -2.52 -11.12 -6.42
CA TYR A 791 -1.98 -11.95 -7.49
C TYR A 791 -0.47 -12.17 -7.41
N ALA A 792 0.26 -11.41 -6.59
CA ALA A 792 1.65 -11.70 -6.33
C ALA A 792 1.82 -13.09 -5.70
N ARG A 793 0.94 -13.48 -4.76
CA ARG A 793 1.07 -14.73 -3.98
C ARG A 793 -0.16 -15.63 -4.07
N SER A 794 -1.24 -15.17 -4.68
CA SER A 794 -2.50 -15.92 -4.69
C SER A 794 -3.28 -15.70 -5.96
N ILE A 795 -3.77 -16.79 -6.53
CA ILE A 795 -4.72 -16.74 -7.63
C ILE A 795 -5.95 -17.53 -7.24
N ALA A 796 -7.12 -17.05 -7.65
CA ALA A 796 -8.29 -17.90 -7.76
C ALA A 796 -8.82 -17.74 -9.18
N LEU A 797 -9.16 -18.87 -9.78
CA LEU A 797 -9.70 -18.97 -11.13
C LEU A 797 -11.15 -19.41 -11.01
N VAL A 798 -12.05 -18.68 -11.66
CA VAL A 798 -13.47 -19.01 -11.75
C VAL A 798 -13.76 -19.55 -13.14
N ALA A 799 -14.56 -20.62 -13.20
CA ALA A 799 -15.19 -21.08 -14.43
C ALA A 799 -16.60 -20.46 -14.52
N LEU A 800 -16.89 -19.79 -15.62
CA LEU A 800 -18.17 -19.12 -15.90
C LEU A 800 -18.84 -19.77 -17.11
N ASP A 801 -20.16 -19.89 -17.08
CA ASP A 801 -20.94 -20.15 -18.29
C ASP A 801 -20.94 -18.90 -19.17
N PRO A 802 -20.42 -18.96 -20.43
CA PRO A 802 -20.34 -17.80 -21.31
C PRO A 802 -21.70 -17.21 -21.69
N ARG A 803 -22.79 -17.99 -21.60
CA ARG A 803 -24.14 -17.55 -21.99
C ARG A 803 -24.87 -16.84 -20.86
N SER A 804 -24.82 -17.42 -19.66
CA SER A 804 -25.54 -16.92 -18.50
C SER A 804 -24.69 -16.03 -17.59
N GLY A 805 -23.36 -16.11 -17.68
CA GLY A 805 -22.42 -15.48 -16.75
C GLY A 805 -22.37 -16.16 -15.38
N GLU A 806 -23.08 -17.28 -15.20
CA GLU A 806 -23.12 -17.99 -13.92
C GLU A 806 -21.80 -18.67 -13.59
N MET A 807 -21.43 -18.65 -12.32
CA MET A 807 -20.26 -19.35 -11.83
C MET A 807 -20.53 -20.86 -11.69
N LEU A 808 -19.65 -21.65 -12.28
CA LEU A 808 -19.69 -23.12 -12.28
C LEU A 808 -18.80 -23.71 -11.19
N GLY A 809 -17.71 -23.02 -10.86
CA GLY A 809 -16.78 -23.42 -9.81
C GLY A 809 -15.58 -22.48 -9.71
N ALA A 810 -14.81 -22.62 -8.64
CA ALA A 810 -13.56 -21.91 -8.43
C ALA A 810 -12.48 -22.84 -7.89
N VAL A 811 -11.25 -22.60 -8.32
CA VAL A 811 -10.03 -23.12 -7.70
C VAL A 811 -9.18 -21.95 -7.23
N ARG A 812 -8.52 -22.11 -6.09
CA ARG A 812 -7.60 -21.13 -5.52
C ARG A 812 -6.27 -21.79 -5.24
N LEU A 813 -5.19 -21.04 -5.43
CA LEU A 813 -3.85 -21.36 -4.99
C LEU A 813 -3.31 -20.16 -4.19
N HIS A 814 -2.70 -20.43 -3.05
CA HIS A 814 -2.04 -19.46 -2.20
C HIS A 814 -0.62 -19.90 -1.94
N ALA A 815 0.34 -19.28 -2.63
CA ALA A 815 1.76 -19.50 -2.45
C ALA A 815 2.24 -18.91 -1.12
N ASP A 816 3.26 -19.54 -0.54
CA ASP A 816 4.06 -18.89 0.49
C ASP A 816 4.88 -17.72 -0.07
N ALA A 817 5.44 -16.89 0.81
CA ALA A 817 6.15 -15.69 0.38
C ALA A 817 7.49 -15.96 -0.31
N ASP A 818 8.05 -17.15 -0.11
CA ASP A 818 9.31 -17.57 -0.72
C ASP A 818 9.08 -18.31 -2.05
N TYR A 819 7.81 -18.52 -2.43
CA TYR A 819 7.38 -19.27 -3.62
C TYR A 819 7.89 -20.72 -3.62
N HIS A 820 8.05 -21.33 -2.45
CA HIS A 820 8.47 -22.73 -2.35
C HIS A 820 7.27 -23.68 -2.43
N SER A 821 6.24 -23.42 -1.62
CA SER A 821 5.02 -24.22 -1.54
C SER A 821 3.76 -23.37 -1.76
N GLY A 822 2.66 -24.01 -2.15
CA GLY A 822 1.35 -23.35 -2.25
C GLY A 822 0.19 -24.23 -1.81
N GLU A 823 -0.73 -23.64 -1.06
CA GLU A 823 -1.95 -24.31 -0.61
C GLU A 823 -3.06 -24.11 -1.64
N TYR A 824 -3.73 -25.20 -2.05
CA TYR A 824 -4.87 -25.10 -2.94
C TYR A 824 -6.21 -25.27 -2.21
N GLY A 825 -7.27 -24.77 -2.84
CA GLY A 825 -8.62 -25.15 -2.47
C GLY A 825 -9.59 -24.98 -3.62
N ILE A 826 -10.53 -25.90 -3.77
CA ILE A 826 -11.44 -25.97 -4.91
C ILE A 826 -12.87 -26.17 -4.45
N LEU A 827 -13.82 -25.53 -5.12
CA LEU A 827 -15.24 -25.73 -4.89
C LEU A 827 -16.00 -25.64 -6.22
N ILE A 828 -16.83 -26.64 -6.52
CA ILE A 828 -17.66 -26.72 -7.73
C ILE A 828 -19.12 -26.70 -7.31
N ARG A 829 -19.98 -26.13 -8.16
CA ARG A 829 -21.43 -26.13 -7.94
C ARG A 829 -21.94 -27.57 -7.80
N SER A 830 -22.77 -27.83 -6.79
CA SER A 830 -23.13 -29.20 -6.40
C SER A 830 -23.87 -29.97 -7.50
N ASP A 831 -24.68 -29.27 -8.30
CA ASP A 831 -25.44 -29.79 -9.46
C ASP A 831 -24.58 -30.11 -10.68
N LEU A 832 -23.33 -29.64 -10.73
CA LEU A 832 -22.41 -29.79 -11.88
C LEU A 832 -21.30 -30.83 -11.64
N LYS A 833 -21.34 -31.54 -10.51
CA LYS A 833 -20.39 -32.63 -10.25
C LYS A 833 -20.47 -33.70 -11.34
N GLY A 834 -19.33 -34.31 -11.67
CA GLY A 834 -19.22 -35.32 -12.73
C GLY A 834 -18.97 -34.78 -14.14
N HIS A 835 -19.05 -33.47 -14.38
CA HIS A 835 -18.86 -32.87 -15.71
C HIS A 835 -17.39 -32.49 -16.02
N GLY A 836 -16.44 -32.90 -15.17
CA GLY A 836 -15.00 -32.68 -15.38
C GLY A 836 -14.47 -31.28 -15.06
N ILE A 837 -15.33 -30.35 -14.62
CA ILE A 837 -14.95 -28.96 -14.30
C ILE A 837 -13.85 -28.91 -13.23
N GLY A 838 -13.98 -29.72 -12.17
CA GLY A 838 -13.00 -29.79 -11.08
C GLY A 838 -11.61 -30.19 -11.56
N TRP A 839 -11.51 -31.20 -12.43
CA TRP A 839 -10.25 -31.63 -13.03
C TRP A 839 -9.63 -30.51 -13.86
N ARG A 840 -10.40 -29.89 -14.77
CA ARG A 840 -9.88 -28.80 -15.62
C ARG A 840 -9.37 -27.62 -14.80
N LEU A 841 -10.11 -27.19 -13.76
CA LEU A 841 -9.67 -26.12 -12.88
C LEU A 841 -8.39 -26.51 -12.11
N MET A 842 -8.32 -27.73 -11.56
CA MET A 842 -7.09 -28.21 -10.90
C MET A 842 -5.90 -28.26 -11.85
N THR A 843 -6.08 -28.72 -13.10
CA THR A 843 -5.02 -28.74 -14.12
C THR A 843 -4.48 -27.34 -14.39
N ILE A 844 -5.36 -26.35 -14.60
CA ILE A 844 -4.93 -24.95 -14.80
C ILE A 844 -4.23 -24.40 -13.56
N MET A 845 -4.68 -24.77 -12.36
CA MET A 845 -4.00 -24.38 -11.12
C MET A 845 -2.59 -25.00 -11.03
N ILE A 846 -2.40 -26.25 -11.43
CA ILE A 846 -1.09 -26.91 -11.46
C ILE A 846 -0.18 -26.27 -12.52
N GLU A 847 -0.71 -25.92 -13.70
CA GLU A 847 0.01 -25.11 -14.70
C GLU A 847 0.46 -23.78 -14.11
N TYR A 848 -0.42 -23.10 -13.39
CA TYR A 848 -0.11 -21.84 -12.73
C TYR A 848 0.94 -22.01 -11.63
N ALA A 849 0.85 -23.05 -10.79
CA ALA A 849 1.85 -23.36 -9.78
C ALA A 849 3.24 -23.60 -10.41
N LYS A 850 3.28 -24.32 -11.53
CA LYS A 850 4.50 -24.56 -12.31
C LYS A 850 5.05 -23.28 -12.94
N TRP A 851 4.17 -22.43 -13.47
CA TRP A 851 4.56 -21.12 -14.00
C TRP A 851 5.11 -20.20 -12.91
N LEU A 852 4.49 -20.20 -11.73
CA LEU A 852 4.92 -19.40 -10.58
C LEU A 852 6.27 -19.88 -10.03
N GLY A 853 6.62 -21.15 -10.27
CA GLY A 853 7.88 -21.76 -9.87
C GLY A 853 7.82 -22.44 -8.51
N LEU A 854 6.63 -22.86 -8.07
CA LEU A 854 6.47 -23.61 -6.83
C LEU A 854 7.10 -25.01 -6.97
N ASP A 855 7.73 -25.47 -5.89
CA ASP A 855 8.25 -26.83 -5.82
C ASP A 855 7.14 -27.83 -5.48
N THR A 856 6.23 -27.44 -4.58
CA THR A 856 5.16 -28.32 -4.07
C THR A 856 3.81 -27.60 -3.97
N VAL A 857 2.72 -28.29 -4.31
CA VAL A 857 1.35 -27.85 -4.02
C VAL A 857 0.73 -28.80 -3.00
N GLU A 858 0.13 -28.25 -1.95
CA GLU A 858 -0.39 -29.00 -0.82
C GLU A 858 -1.84 -28.62 -0.50
N GLY A 859 -2.55 -29.48 0.22
CA GLY A 859 -3.88 -29.18 0.72
C GLY A 859 -4.33 -30.16 1.79
N GLN A 860 -5.31 -29.73 2.56
CA GLN A 860 -6.04 -30.56 3.53
C GLN A 860 -7.38 -30.97 2.94
N VAL A 861 -7.72 -32.24 3.04
CA VAL A 861 -8.99 -32.81 2.58
C VAL A 861 -9.56 -33.69 3.68
N LEU A 862 -10.83 -33.48 4.05
CA LEU A 862 -11.50 -34.39 4.98
C LEU A 862 -11.48 -35.82 4.44
N ARG A 863 -11.15 -36.79 5.28
CA ARG A 863 -10.98 -38.20 4.92
C ARG A 863 -12.23 -38.80 4.27
N GLU A 864 -13.40 -38.33 4.66
CA GLU A 864 -14.70 -38.73 4.10
C GLU A 864 -14.97 -38.16 2.69
N ASN A 865 -14.22 -37.15 2.24
CA ASN A 865 -14.33 -36.60 0.88
C ASN A 865 -13.59 -37.48 -0.14
N SER A 866 -14.07 -38.70 -0.33
CA SER A 866 -13.47 -39.69 -1.22
C SER A 866 -13.34 -39.21 -2.66
N THR A 867 -14.28 -38.38 -3.13
CA THR A 867 -14.27 -37.79 -4.48
C THR A 867 -13.07 -36.86 -4.68
N MET A 868 -12.81 -35.97 -3.72
CA MET A 868 -11.65 -35.06 -3.78
C MET A 868 -10.33 -35.83 -3.70
N ILE A 869 -10.24 -36.83 -2.82
CA ILE A 869 -9.07 -37.69 -2.67
C ILE A 869 -8.76 -38.44 -3.98
N ALA A 870 -9.78 -39.02 -4.62
CA ALA A 870 -9.64 -39.71 -5.91
C ALA A 870 -9.18 -38.75 -7.02
N MET A 871 -9.72 -37.53 -7.06
CA MET A 871 -9.27 -36.50 -8.01
C MET A 871 -7.80 -36.14 -7.79
N CYS A 872 -7.39 -35.88 -6.54
CA CYS A 872 -5.99 -35.62 -6.18
C CYS A 872 -5.07 -36.75 -6.64
N GLN A 873 -5.40 -37.99 -6.33
CA GLN A 873 -4.60 -39.16 -6.74
C GLN A 873 -4.50 -39.28 -8.27
N SER A 874 -5.59 -39.04 -9.00
CA SER A 874 -5.59 -39.07 -10.47
C SER A 874 -4.70 -37.98 -11.09
N LEU A 875 -4.52 -36.86 -10.40
CA LEU A 875 -3.66 -35.74 -10.79
C LEU A 875 -2.22 -35.91 -10.28
N GLY A 876 -1.89 -37.04 -9.64
CA GLY A 876 -0.55 -37.37 -9.17
C GLY A 876 -0.22 -36.89 -7.75
N PHE A 877 -1.19 -36.40 -6.97
CA PHE A 877 -0.95 -36.06 -5.57
C PHE A 877 -0.71 -37.32 -4.75
N THR A 878 0.28 -37.25 -3.87
CA THR A 878 0.46 -38.22 -2.79
C THR A 878 -0.49 -37.87 -1.63
N THR A 879 -0.98 -38.87 -0.92
CA THR A 879 -1.94 -38.69 0.18
C THR A 879 -1.43 -39.37 1.44
N ARG A 880 -1.43 -38.68 2.58
CA ARG A 880 -1.08 -39.22 3.89
C ARG A 880 -2.10 -38.76 4.94
N LEU A 881 -2.29 -39.54 6.00
CA LEU A 881 -3.07 -39.08 7.16
C LEU A 881 -2.36 -37.90 7.81
N ASP A 882 -3.15 -36.91 8.25
CA ASP A 882 -2.62 -35.86 9.10
C ASP A 882 -2.19 -36.46 10.46
N PRO A 883 -0.97 -36.16 10.95
CA PRO A 883 -0.45 -36.74 12.18
C PRO A 883 -1.18 -36.24 13.44
N ASP A 884 -1.80 -35.07 13.37
CA ASP A 884 -2.48 -34.41 14.48
C ASP A 884 -4.02 -34.56 14.41
N ASP A 885 -4.58 -34.83 13.22
CA ASP A 885 -6.01 -35.07 13.01
C ASP A 885 -6.33 -36.25 12.07
N SER A 886 -6.74 -37.38 12.66
CA SER A 886 -7.10 -38.61 11.92
C SER A 886 -8.31 -38.49 10.96
N THR A 887 -9.06 -37.38 11.04
CA THR A 887 -10.19 -37.08 10.15
C THR A 887 -9.74 -36.34 8.88
N VAL A 888 -8.47 -35.93 8.80
CA VAL A 888 -7.92 -35.15 7.69
C VAL A 888 -6.85 -35.95 6.94
N MET A 889 -6.89 -35.83 5.61
CA MET A 889 -5.87 -36.31 4.68
C MET A 889 -5.08 -35.12 4.17
N MET A 890 -3.77 -35.16 4.38
CA MET A 890 -2.81 -34.24 3.74
C MET A 890 -2.53 -34.75 2.32
N VAL A 891 -2.72 -33.89 1.32
CA VAL A 891 -2.36 -34.18 -0.06
C VAL A 891 -1.21 -33.28 -0.51
N SER A 892 -0.26 -33.83 -1.26
CA SER A 892 0.93 -33.09 -1.70
C SER A 892 1.38 -33.53 -3.09
N LEU A 893 1.68 -32.55 -3.95
CA LEU A 893 2.12 -32.73 -5.33
C LEU A 893 3.45 -32.02 -5.55
N PRO A 894 4.55 -32.74 -5.84
CA PRO A 894 5.79 -32.15 -6.33
C PRO A 894 5.60 -31.64 -7.77
N VAL A 895 5.41 -30.33 -7.93
CA VAL A 895 4.94 -29.70 -9.19
C VAL A 895 5.94 -29.89 -10.32
N GLN A 896 7.24 -29.87 -10.03
CA GLN A 896 8.29 -30.01 -11.04
C GLN A 896 8.38 -31.42 -11.65
N GLN A 897 7.83 -32.43 -10.98
CA GLN A 897 7.87 -33.83 -11.43
C GLN A 897 6.64 -34.22 -12.27
N VAL A 898 5.68 -33.31 -12.44
CA VAL A 898 4.46 -33.55 -13.24
C VAL A 898 4.81 -33.54 -14.73
N ALA A 899 4.59 -34.68 -15.39
CA ALA A 899 4.83 -34.86 -16.82
C ALA A 899 3.96 -33.89 -17.65
N SER A 900 4.56 -33.25 -18.66
CA SER A 900 3.88 -32.28 -19.53
C SER A 900 2.67 -32.87 -20.27
N THR A 901 2.59 -34.20 -20.40
CA THR A 901 1.49 -34.94 -21.03
C THR A 901 0.21 -35.02 -20.19
N LEU A 902 0.26 -34.74 -18.88
CA LEU A 902 -0.94 -34.60 -18.03
C LEU A 902 -1.59 -33.19 -18.12
N LEU A 903 -0.89 -32.25 -18.77
CA LEU A 903 -1.26 -30.84 -18.89
C LEU A 903 -1.68 -30.45 -20.32
N ALA A 904 -1.63 -31.39 -21.27
CA ALA A 904 -2.16 -31.27 -22.62
C ALA A 904 -3.53 -31.97 -22.69
#